data_AF-A0A369KX47-F1
#
_entry.id   AF-A0A369KX47-F1
#
_cell.length_a   1.000
_cell.length_b   1.000
_cell.length_c   1.000
_cell.angle_alpha   90.00
_cell.angle_beta   90.00
_cell.angle_gamma   90.00
#
_symmetry.space_group_name_H-M   'P 1'
#
loop_
_entity.id
_entity.type
_entity.pdbx_description
1 polymer ?
#
loop_
_entity_poly.entity_id
_entity_poly.type
_entity_poly.pdbx_seq_one_letter_code
_entity_poly.pdbx_strand_id
1 'polypeptide(L)'
;MENNEKSNRSDSLATNNLKFCNDFLSVTLFLKFIKEDFQKNGDLLEFDLYYKENNSSFASYSEHIQEQRFSIMNNSYVPSKIQKKVDSINRRRIEFEKTYHFDTSEPNLDAMSNEERLRYENEAREIQKKYDKYNNTAANLKDLYTLYNITGQKKELTNFVELNPATLENFLEENDADVLFGEDKINDFLLRSTSLIYSVVQDRNLRIVSTHCHTQHEAPFLRKLEQDIECFSIYKNLDYSYFYYIQEVSNSKKIYGIFLYARFNEPHLVFYYPNKGIEQFSIRNISNFRKMFQRLINNYGGNYCSFKIKIKSLKFEIQSLTTQYFYENIIIESCKKYLLFLNTKKALLLNQQEKSDKSLCENFVTNSSSKFYDKRIFVSQFLIKLLDFNKLFLNKKYILKNKSYWIFYLIEYIYKDTKFAQKKINEFVIFADDFKIHQFVLDFYNNKNSDNNFKSVETISYIYSGIIKQLSKNSVLMQYYIYYKSITITNGVAKIADLFFCGLKKNTLATFTDWKRKIVVYNQKIISKSCNKNFEEFNSLKNIANYKTFESNQNRVLIHNDALKSNLESVTQNCDAIFINFCMDFCNQNEIFNLEIFLDSYMASNYYIKLDFSMKYLFIEKTKSHEYLFICIHLFENYQILNKSNSSKVKLENNICFTMSFTLNTSQLKYQTSDLSFGFLDFTKTNINYPNESLIKKNLTNALNSKELIQFLQSGKSKGSQRVFYT
;
A
#
# COMPACT_ATOMS: atom_id res chain seq x y z
N MET A 1 -56.98 14.38 -33.70
CA MET A 1 -56.44 13.29 -32.86
C MET A 1 -55.25 12.60 -33.56
N GLU A 2 -54.32 13.35 -34.15
CA GLU A 2 -53.28 12.78 -35.05
C GLU A 2 -51.83 13.24 -34.77
N ASN A 3 -51.53 13.77 -33.58
CA ASN A 3 -50.18 14.26 -33.27
C ASN A 3 -49.39 13.45 -32.22
N ASN A 4 -49.80 12.23 -31.86
CA ASN A 4 -49.13 11.44 -30.81
C ASN A 4 -48.44 10.14 -31.27
N GLU A 5 -48.43 9.80 -32.56
CA GLU A 5 -47.79 8.55 -33.04
C GLU A 5 -46.40 8.75 -33.68
N LYS A 6 -46.01 9.98 -34.04
CA LYS A 6 -44.68 10.25 -34.61
C LYS A 6 -43.57 10.43 -33.57
N SER A 7 -43.86 10.93 -32.36
CA SER A 7 -42.81 11.08 -31.33
C SER A 7 -42.43 9.77 -30.63
N ASN A 8 -43.31 8.76 -30.61
CA ASN A 8 -43.04 7.50 -29.92
C ASN A 8 -42.25 6.48 -30.77
N ARG A 9 -42.21 6.62 -32.11
CA ARG A 9 -41.50 5.68 -32.99
C ARG A 9 -40.02 6.02 -33.17
N SER A 10 -39.64 7.30 -33.26
CA SER A 10 -38.23 7.73 -33.29
C SER A 10 -37.50 7.41 -31.98
N ASP A 11 -38.18 7.57 -30.85
CA ASP A 11 -37.63 7.27 -29.53
C ASP A 11 -37.44 5.76 -29.34
N SER A 12 -38.31 4.91 -29.91
CA SER A 12 -38.23 3.44 -29.76
C SER A 12 -37.11 2.77 -30.59
N LEU A 13 -36.71 3.36 -31.72
CA LEU A 13 -35.64 2.82 -32.59
C LEU A 13 -34.25 3.31 -32.17
N ALA A 14 -34.16 4.52 -31.60
CA ALA A 14 -32.93 5.01 -30.99
C ALA A 14 -32.64 4.30 -29.65
N THR A 15 -33.63 4.17 -28.76
CA THR A 15 -33.43 3.60 -27.42
C THR A 15 -33.15 2.09 -27.40
N ASN A 16 -33.68 1.31 -28.35
CA ASN A 16 -33.46 -0.14 -28.38
C ASN A 16 -32.07 -0.56 -28.92
N ASN A 17 -31.40 0.30 -29.69
CA ASN A 17 -30.02 0.06 -30.16
C ASN A 17 -28.95 0.71 -29.27
N LEU A 18 -29.35 1.58 -28.33
CA LEU A 18 -28.46 2.32 -27.42
C LEU A 18 -28.28 1.67 -26.03
N LYS A 19 -29.00 0.59 -25.71
CA LYS A 19 -28.74 -0.14 -24.46
C LYS A 19 -27.37 -0.79 -24.52
N PHE A 20 -26.41 -0.16 -23.84
CA PHE A 20 -25.13 -0.77 -23.52
C PHE A 20 -25.34 -2.18 -22.98
N CYS A 21 -24.41 -3.07 -23.30
CA CYS A 21 -24.26 -4.21 -22.42
C CYS A 21 -23.59 -3.75 -21.13
N ASN A 22 -24.21 -4.08 -19.99
CA ASN A 22 -23.65 -3.90 -18.65
C ASN A 22 -22.20 -4.37 -18.55
N ASP A 23 -21.80 -5.35 -19.36
CA ASP A 23 -20.44 -5.88 -19.42
C ASP A 23 -19.42 -4.85 -19.93
N PHE A 24 -19.76 -4.03 -20.95
CA PHE A 24 -18.85 -2.97 -21.43
C PHE A 24 -18.59 -1.94 -20.34
N LEU A 25 -19.67 -1.41 -19.74
CA LEU A 25 -19.61 -0.42 -18.67
C LEU A 25 -18.77 -0.96 -17.51
N SER A 26 -18.98 -2.22 -17.16
CA SER A 26 -18.25 -2.89 -16.09
C SER A 26 -16.76 -3.02 -16.39
N VAL A 27 -16.38 -3.45 -17.60
CA VAL A 27 -14.97 -3.57 -17.99
C VAL A 27 -14.30 -2.19 -18.08
N THR A 28 -15.05 -1.17 -18.48
CA THR A 28 -14.56 0.20 -18.51
C THR A 28 -14.37 0.80 -17.12
N LEU A 29 -15.31 0.58 -16.19
CA LEU A 29 -15.13 0.91 -14.78
C LEU A 29 -13.91 0.23 -14.20
N PHE A 30 -13.67 -1.04 -14.57
CA PHE A 30 -12.46 -1.75 -14.16
C PHE A 30 -11.19 -1.10 -14.72
N LEU A 31 -11.14 -0.69 -15.99
CA LEU A 31 -10.02 0.09 -16.52
C LEU A 31 -9.81 1.40 -15.74
N LYS A 32 -10.90 2.11 -15.40
CA LYS A 32 -10.85 3.37 -14.65
C LYS A 32 -10.26 3.15 -13.26
N PHE A 33 -10.75 2.13 -12.53
CA PHE A 33 -10.19 1.70 -11.25
C PHE A 33 -8.70 1.35 -11.36
N ILE A 34 -8.31 0.58 -12.39
CA ILE A 34 -6.92 0.20 -12.59
C ILE A 34 -6.03 1.43 -12.70
N LYS A 35 -6.47 2.43 -13.46
CA LYS A 35 -5.75 3.67 -13.71
C LYS A 35 -5.70 4.58 -12.48
N GLU A 36 -6.82 4.76 -11.78
CA GLU A 36 -6.96 5.80 -10.76
C GLU A 36 -6.57 5.34 -9.36
N ASP A 37 -6.88 4.09 -8.99
CA ASP A 37 -6.74 3.60 -7.62
C ASP A 37 -5.77 2.43 -7.52
N PHE A 38 -5.86 1.44 -8.41
CA PHE A 38 -4.91 0.32 -8.37
C PHE A 38 -3.47 0.79 -8.61
N GLN A 39 -3.21 1.74 -9.52
CA GLN A 39 -1.86 2.30 -9.69
C GLN A 39 -1.31 2.95 -8.40
N LYS A 40 -2.17 3.43 -7.49
CA LYS A 40 -1.77 4.08 -6.23
C LYS A 40 -1.60 3.07 -5.10
N ASN A 41 -2.59 2.20 -4.92
CA ASN A 41 -2.72 1.34 -3.74
C ASN A 41 -2.21 -0.09 -4.00
N GLY A 42 -2.21 -0.52 -5.27
CA GLY A 42 -1.78 -1.85 -5.69
C GLY A 42 -2.63 -2.99 -5.12
N ASP A 43 -3.87 -2.71 -4.70
CA ASP A 43 -4.83 -3.67 -4.16
C ASP A 43 -6.06 -3.77 -5.07
N LEU A 44 -6.42 -4.98 -5.47
CA LEU A 44 -7.59 -5.27 -6.31
C LEU A 44 -8.86 -5.47 -5.48
N LEU A 45 -8.75 -5.69 -4.16
CA LEU A 45 -9.89 -5.92 -3.27
C LEU A 45 -10.79 -4.69 -3.13
N GLU A 46 -10.24 -3.50 -3.41
CA GLU A 46 -10.99 -2.24 -3.38
C GLU A 46 -11.95 -2.10 -4.57
N PHE A 47 -11.82 -2.93 -5.62
CA PHE A 47 -12.65 -2.80 -6.81
C PHE A 47 -14.14 -2.98 -6.54
N ASP A 48 -14.55 -3.90 -5.67
CA ASP A 48 -15.97 -4.13 -5.38
C ASP A 48 -16.62 -2.91 -4.72
N LEU A 49 -15.88 -2.21 -3.87
CA LEU A 49 -16.31 -0.96 -3.26
C LEU A 49 -16.35 0.15 -4.31
N TYR A 50 -15.26 0.31 -5.06
CA TYR A 50 -15.15 1.30 -6.15
C TYR A 50 -16.29 1.17 -7.15
N TYR A 51 -16.60 -0.06 -7.58
CA TYR A 51 -17.67 -0.37 -8.49
C TYR A 51 -19.02 0.08 -7.92
N LYS A 52 -19.34 -0.27 -6.67
CA LYS A 52 -20.61 0.12 -6.03
C LYS A 52 -20.77 1.64 -5.94
N GLU A 53 -19.69 2.36 -5.63
CA GLU A 53 -19.71 3.81 -5.47
C GLU A 53 -19.80 4.57 -6.80
N ASN A 54 -19.23 4.02 -7.88
CA ASN A 54 -19.06 4.72 -9.14
C ASN A 54 -19.96 4.21 -10.29
N ASN A 55 -20.64 3.06 -10.14
CA ASN A 55 -21.39 2.45 -11.25
C ASN A 55 -22.52 3.35 -11.77
N SER A 56 -23.31 3.95 -10.88
CA SER A 56 -24.45 4.78 -11.27
C SER A 56 -24.03 6.07 -12.00
N SER A 57 -23.05 6.80 -11.46
CA SER A 57 -22.54 8.03 -12.06
C SER A 57 -21.82 7.77 -13.38
N PHE A 58 -21.12 6.64 -13.47
CA PHE A 58 -20.38 6.26 -14.67
C PHE A 58 -21.28 5.77 -15.81
N ALA A 59 -22.39 5.10 -15.48
CA ALA A 59 -23.41 4.71 -16.46
C ALA A 59 -23.95 5.95 -17.19
N SER A 60 -24.38 6.98 -16.44
CA SER A 60 -24.89 8.23 -17.02
C SER A 60 -23.84 8.98 -17.87
N TYR A 61 -22.59 9.00 -17.43
CA TYR A 61 -21.49 9.62 -18.21
C TYR A 61 -21.22 8.87 -19.52
N SER A 62 -21.25 7.53 -19.50
CA SER A 62 -21.02 6.69 -20.68
C SER A 62 -22.17 6.78 -21.68
N GLU A 63 -23.41 6.88 -21.20
CA GLU A 63 -24.60 7.16 -22.02
C GLU A 63 -24.45 8.51 -22.76
N HIS A 64 -24.09 9.57 -22.03
CA HIS A 64 -23.90 10.90 -22.62
C HIS A 64 -22.81 10.96 -23.70
N ILE A 65 -21.67 10.31 -23.47
CA ILE A 65 -20.58 10.22 -24.49
C ILE A 65 -21.05 9.47 -25.73
N GLN A 66 -21.90 8.45 -25.57
CA GLN A 66 -22.42 7.69 -26.70
C GLN A 66 -23.46 8.44 -27.51
N GLU A 67 -24.36 9.19 -26.88
CA GLU A 67 -25.33 10.05 -27.59
C GLU A 67 -24.60 11.04 -28.50
N GLN A 68 -23.58 11.71 -27.96
CA GLN A 68 -22.72 12.61 -28.74
C GLN A 68 -22.03 11.89 -29.90
N ARG A 69 -21.59 10.66 -29.68
CA ARG A 69 -20.90 9.85 -30.70
C ARG A 69 -21.85 9.33 -31.78
N PHE A 70 -23.04 8.85 -31.44
CA PHE A 70 -24.01 8.36 -32.41
C PHE A 70 -24.44 9.46 -33.37
N SER A 71 -24.60 10.68 -32.84
CA SER A 71 -24.81 11.89 -33.65
C SER A 71 -23.66 12.08 -34.67
N ILE A 72 -22.40 12.00 -34.23
CA ILE A 72 -21.22 12.13 -35.10
C ILE A 72 -21.10 10.98 -36.11
N MET A 73 -21.38 9.74 -35.67
CA MET A 73 -21.24 8.55 -36.50
C MET A 73 -22.30 8.50 -37.60
N ASN A 74 -23.56 8.81 -37.29
CA ASN A 74 -24.62 8.89 -38.29
C ASN A 74 -24.25 9.88 -39.40
N ASN A 75 -23.55 10.97 -39.07
CA ASN A 75 -23.03 11.95 -40.04
C ASN A 75 -21.81 11.45 -40.85
N SER A 76 -21.11 10.41 -40.37
CA SER A 76 -19.89 9.86 -41.01
C SER A 76 -20.11 8.75 -42.05
N TYR A 77 -21.26 8.08 -42.04
CA TYR A 77 -21.64 7.09 -43.06
C TYR A 77 -22.45 7.69 -44.22
N VAL A 78 -22.82 8.97 -44.13
CA VAL A 78 -23.56 9.68 -45.17
C VAL A 78 -22.82 9.66 -46.52
N PRO A 79 -21.49 9.89 -46.61
CA PRO A 79 -20.78 9.89 -47.89
C PRO A 79 -20.77 8.52 -48.57
N SER A 80 -20.57 7.41 -47.84
CA SER A 80 -20.52 6.07 -48.44
C SER A 80 -21.90 5.59 -48.89
N LYS A 81 -22.96 5.93 -48.13
CA LYS A 81 -24.35 5.66 -48.54
C LYS A 81 -24.74 6.49 -49.77
N ILE A 82 -24.35 7.76 -49.84
CA ILE A 82 -24.55 8.61 -51.02
C ILE A 82 -23.79 8.05 -52.22
N GLN A 83 -22.52 7.66 -52.05
CA GLN A 83 -21.70 7.11 -53.13
C GLN A 83 -22.30 5.81 -53.68
N LYS A 84 -22.73 4.89 -52.82
CA LYS A 84 -23.43 3.67 -53.26
C LYS A 84 -24.69 3.98 -54.07
N LYS A 85 -25.42 5.04 -53.70
CA LYS A 85 -26.61 5.50 -54.42
C LYS A 85 -26.27 6.11 -55.77
N VAL A 86 -25.22 6.93 -55.83
CA VAL A 86 -24.66 7.47 -57.08
C VAL A 86 -24.22 6.34 -58.01
N ASP A 87 -23.52 5.33 -57.49
CA ASP A 87 -23.07 4.18 -58.27
C ASP A 87 -24.25 3.32 -58.76
N SER A 88 -25.31 3.16 -57.95
CA SER A 88 -26.53 2.47 -58.36
C SER A 88 -27.29 3.24 -59.45
N ILE A 89 -27.39 4.57 -59.32
CA ILE A 89 -28.03 5.43 -60.33
C ILE A 89 -27.22 5.39 -61.63
N ASN A 90 -25.89 5.43 -61.55
CA ASN A 90 -24.99 5.30 -62.70
C ASN A 90 -25.13 3.96 -63.40
N ARG A 91 -25.22 2.85 -62.66
CA ARG A 91 -25.49 1.53 -63.26
C ARG A 91 -26.82 1.51 -64.00
N ARG A 92 -27.88 2.03 -63.37
CA ARG A 92 -29.21 2.11 -63.98
C ARG A 92 -29.23 3.02 -65.21
N ARG A 93 -28.49 4.12 -65.19
CA ARG A 93 -28.27 4.99 -66.37
C ARG A 93 -27.57 4.24 -67.50
N ILE A 94 -26.48 3.53 -67.22
CA ILE A 94 -25.74 2.74 -68.22
C ILE A 94 -26.61 1.62 -68.79
N GLU A 95 -27.42 0.95 -67.97
CA GLU A 95 -28.37 -0.07 -68.43
C GLU A 95 -29.47 0.53 -69.30
N PHE A 96 -29.97 1.71 -68.94
CA PHE A 96 -30.96 2.45 -69.72
C PHE A 96 -30.40 2.89 -71.08
N GLU A 97 -29.19 3.47 -71.11
CA GLU A 97 -28.47 3.86 -72.34
C GLU A 97 -28.20 2.66 -73.26
N LYS A 98 -27.85 1.50 -72.68
CA LYS A 98 -27.68 0.25 -73.43
C LYS A 98 -28.98 -0.30 -74.01
N THR A 99 -30.09 -0.14 -73.30
CA THR A 99 -31.41 -0.65 -73.71
C THR A 99 -31.97 0.14 -74.89
N TYR A 100 -31.71 1.45 -74.93
CA TYR A 100 -32.21 2.34 -75.98
C TYR A 100 -31.16 2.70 -77.04
N HIS A 101 -29.89 2.27 -76.88
CA HIS A 101 -28.78 2.60 -77.78
C HIS A 101 -28.53 4.11 -77.99
N PHE A 102 -29.00 4.94 -77.06
CA PHE A 102 -28.82 6.39 -77.09
C PHE A 102 -28.05 6.84 -75.86
N ASP A 103 -27.17 7.82 -76.06
CA ASP A 103 -26.56 8.56 -74.97
C ASP A 103 -27.64 9.48 -74.35
N THR A 104 -27.78 9.47 -73.03
CA THR A 104 -28.73 10.35 -72.34
C THR A 104 -28.39 11.84 -72.50
N SER A 105 -27.18 12.18 -72.97
CA SER A 105 -26.74 13.56 -73.21
C SER A 105 -27.09 14.09 -74.61
N GLU A 106 -27.24 13.23 -75.63
CA GLU A 106 -27.64 13.61 -77.00
C GLU A 106 -28.46 12.48 -77.68
N PRO A 107 -29.78 12.38 -77.41
CA PRO A 107 -30.60 11.34 -78.01
C PRO A 107 -31.00 11.69 -79.45
N ASN A 108 -30.85 10.75 -80.38
CA ASN A 108 -31.39 10.87 -81.74
C ASN A 108 -32.81 10.28 -81.77
N LEU A 109 -33.81 11.13 -81.49
CA LEU A 109 -35.19 10.73 -81.17
C LEU A 109 -36.06 10.41 -82.40
N ASP A 110 -35.54 10.54 -83.62
CA ASP A 110 -36.32 10.51 -84.86
C ASP A 110 -36.78 9.09 -85.28
N ALA A 111 -36.28 8.04 -84.63
CA ALA A 111 -36.60 6.63 -84.93
C ALA A 111 -37.60 5.98 -83.95
N MET A 112 -38.11 6.70 -82.93
CA MET A 112 -38.98 6.14 -81.89
C MET A 112 -40.46 6.43 -82.14
N SER A 113 -41.36 5.53 -81.72
CA SER A 113 -42.79 5.83 -81.67
C SER A 113 -43.09 6.89 -80.60
N ASN A 114 -44.20 7.65 -80.75
CA ASN A 114 -44.56 8.70 -79.80
C ASN A 114 -44.74 8.17 -78.36
N GLU A 115 -45.23 6.94 -78.17
CA GLU A 115 -45.37 6.34 -76.84
C GLU A 115 -44.02 5.93 -76.23
N GLU A 116 -43.10 5.38 -77.03
CA GLU A 116 -41.76 5.01 -76.59
C GLU A 116 -40.92 6.24 -76.26
N ARG A 117 -41.06 7.31 -77.04
CA ARG A 117 -40.42 8.60 -76.79
C ARG A 117 -40.89 9.20 -75.47
N LEU A 118 -42.19 9.16 -75.17
CA LEU A 118 -42.73 9.70 -73.91
C LEU A 118 -42.25 8.90 -72.69
N ARG A 119 -42.15 7.56 -72.82
CA ARG A 119 -41.58 6.70 -71.77
C ARG A 119 -40.09 6.97 -71.56
N TYR A 120 -39.32 7.07 -72.65
CA TYR A 120 -37.90 7.39 -72.62
C TYR A 120 -37.63 8.74 -71.94
N GLU A 121 -38.33 9.80 -72.36
CA GLU A 121 -38.16 11.14 -71.81
C GLU A 121 -38.52 11.23 -70.32
N ASN A 122 -39.55 10.51 -69.87
CA ASN A 122 -39.94 10.50 -68.47
C ASN A 122 -38.92 9.76 -67.60
N GLU A 123 -38.45 8.59 -68.04
CA GLU A 123 -37.47 7.80 -67.28
C GLU A 123 -36.07 8.45 -67.30
N ALA A 124 -35.66 9.05 -68.42
CA ALA A 124 -34.42 9.83 -68.51
C ALA A 124 -34.43 11.06 -67.58
N ARG A 125 -35.54 11.81 -67.52
CA ARG A 125 -35.70 12.95 -66.59
C ARG A 125 -35.67 12.51 -65.13
N GLU A 126 -36.31 11.39 -64.80
CA GLU A 126 -36.28 10.78 -63.47
C GLU A 126 -34.85 10.40 -63.04
N ILE A 127 -34.10 9.74 -63.92
CA ILE A 127 -32.71 9.31 -63.67
C ILE A 127 -31.80 10.53 -63.51
N GLN A 128 -31.90 11.52 -64.41
CA GLN A 128 -31.08 12.74 -64.37
C GLN A 128 -31.37 13.58 -63.12
N LYS A 129 -32.64 13.78 -62.77
CA LYS A 129 -33.03 14.51 -61.55
C LYS A 129 -32.50 13.85 -60.28
N LYS A 130 -32.49 12.51 -60.23
CA LYS A 130 -31.89 11.75 -59.12
C LYS A 130 -30.36 11.93 -59.15
N TYR A 131 -29.71 11.74 -60.30
CA TYR A 131 -28.27 11.91 -60.45
C TYR A 131 -27.78 13.28 -59.96
N ASP A 132 -28.37 14.37 -60.43
CA ASP A 132 -27.96 15.73 -60.06
C ASP A 132 -28.16 16.02 -58.56
N LYS A 133 -29.25 15.51 -57.97
CA LYS A 133 -29.51 15.65 -56.54
C LYS A 133 -28.43 14.95 -55.69
N TYR A 134 -28.09 13.70 -56.01
CA TYR A 134 -27.14 12.92 -55.21
C TYR A 134 -25.68 13.33 -55.46
N ASN A 135 -25.34 13.73 -56.69
CA ASN A 135 -23.99 14.15 -57.06
C ASN A 135 -23.62 15.51 -56.41
N ASN A 136 -24.54 16.48 -56.39
CA ASN A 136 -24.34 17.75 -55.69
C ASN A 136 -24.21 17.57 -54.16
N THR A 137 -24.95 16.62 -53.59
CA THR A 137 -24.86 16.29 -52.15
C THR A 137 -23.50 15.66 -51.81
N ALA A 138 -22.96 14.80 -52.69
CA ALA A 138 -21.64 14.19 -52.53
C ALA A 138 -20.49 15.21 -52.56
N ALA A 139 -20.57 16.19 -53.46
CA ALA A 139 -19.58 17.26 -53.58
C ALA A 139 -19.50 18.13 -52.31
N ASN A 140 -20.65 18.60 -51.81
CA ASN A 140 -20.72 19.43 -50.60
C ASN A 140 -20.17 18.71 -49.34
N LEU A 141 -20.41 17.40 -49.23
CA LEU A 141 -19.85 16.59 -48.14
C LEU A 141 -18.33 16.44 -48.26
N LYS A 142 -17.82 16.21 -49.47
CA LYS A 142 -16.38 16.07 -49.72
C LYS A 142 -15.62 17.34 -49.32
N ASP A 143 -16.18 18.51 -49.60
CA ASP A 143 -15.57 19.79 -49.23
C ASP A 143 -15.55 20.00 -47.70
N LEU A 144 -16.64 19.66 -47.00
CA LEU A 144 -16.72 19.68 -45.53
C LEU A 144 -15.72 18.72 -44.85
N TYR A 145 -15.55 17.51 -45.40
CA TYR A 145 -14.56 16.55 -44.89
C TYR A 145 -13.12 16.99 -45.14
N THR A 146 -12.88 17.64 -46.28
CA THR A 146 -11.56 18.19 -46.62
C THR A 146 -11.20 19.32 -45.66
N LEU A 147 -12.16 20.20 -45.35
CA LEU A 147 -11.98 21.26 -44.35
C LEU A 147 -11.69 20.70 -42.95
N TYR A 148 -12.42 19.66 -42.51
CA TYR A 148 -12.18 18.98 -41.22
C TYR A 148 -10.78 18.35 -41.12
N ASN A 149 -10.32 17.68 -42.18
CA ASN A 149 -8.99 17.08 -42.22
C ASN A 149 -7.87 18.13 -42.19
N ILE A 150 -8.14 19.34 -42.70
CA ILE A 150 -7.18 20.46 -42.70
C ILE A 150 -7.15 21.17 -41.34
N THR A 151 -8.30 21.42 -40.70
CA THR A 151 -8.38 22.29 -39.51
C THR A 151 -8.35 21.54 -38.18
N GLY A 152 -8.66 20.22 -38.17
CA GLY A 152 -8.57 19.36 -36.99
C GLY A 152 -9.53 19.72 -35.85
N GLN A 153 -10.48 20.64 -36.05
CA GLN A 153 -11.42 21.07 -35.01
C GLN A 153 -12.77 20.36 -35.13
N LYS A 154 -13.10 19.56 -34.10
CA LYS A 154 -14.40 18.85 -33.94
C LYS A 154 -15.64 19.76 -33.91
N LYS A 155 -15.48 21.08 -33.74
CA LYS A 155 -16.57 22.05 -33.51
C LYS A 155 -17.42 22.34 -34.75
N GLU A 156 -16.96 22.00 -35.95
CA GLU A 156 -17.72 22.25 -37.18
C GLU A 156 -18.63 21.09 -37.60
N LEU A 157 -18.38 19.87 -37.11
CA LEU A 157 -19.28 18.72 -37.33
C LEU A 157 -20.60 18.85 -36.55
N THR A 158 -20.64 19.67 -35.49
CA THR A 158 -21.88 20.00 -34.77
C THR A 158 -22.81 20.94 -35.55
N ASN A 159 -22.33 21.59 -36.63
CA ASN A 159 -23.17 22.41 -37.49
C ASN A 159 -23.91 21.59 -38.57
N PHE A 160 -23.76 20.26 -38.60
CA PHE A 160 -24.64 19.38 -39.41
C PHE A 160 -26.12 19.44 -38.99
N VAL A 161 -26.43 20.09 -37.86
CA VAL A 161 -27.80 20.42 -37.44
C VAL A 161 -28.50 21.39 -38.41
N GLU A 162 -27.77 22.11 -39.26
CA GLU A 162 -28.34 23.06 -40.24
C GLU A 162 -28.69 22.44 -41.60
N LEU A 163 -28.40 21.14 -41.83
CA LEU A 163 -28.96 20.45 -43.00
C LEU A 163 -30.46 20.26 -42.77
N ASN A 164 -31.28 20.82 -43.68
CA ASN A 164 -32.74 20.77 -43.61
C ASN A 164 -33.20 19.36 -43.19
N PRO A 165 -33.80 19.20 -41.98
CA PRO A 165 -34.14 17.90 -41.39
C PRO A 165 -34.94 17.00 -42.32
N ALA A 166 -35.80 17.59 -43.16
CA ALA A 166 -36.60 16.87 -44.15
C ALA A 166 -35.76 16.14 -45.20
N THR A 167 -34.53 16.61 -45.49
CA THR A 167 -33.62 15.98 -46.45
C THR A 167 -32.92 14.77 -45.83
N LEU A 168 -32.62 14.83 -44.53
CA LEU A 168 -31.98 13.76 -43.77
C LEU A 168 -33.00 12.67 -43.40
N GLU A 169 -34.22 13.04 -43.01
CA GLU A 169 -35.33 12.10 -42.75
C GLU A 169 -35.71 11.32 -44.01
N ASN A 170 -35.91 11.98 -45.16
CA ASN A 170 -36.18 11.29 -46.42
C ASN A 170 -35.01 10.37 -46.88
N PHE A 171 -33.78 10.63 -46.42
CA PHE A 171 -32.61 9.80 -46.72
C PHE A 171 -32.51 8.57 -45.80
N LEU A 172 -33.05 8.68 -44.59
CA LEU A 172 -33.05 7.65 -43.56
C LEU A 172 -34.33 6.78 -43.59
N GLU A 173 -35.41 7.25 -44.21
CA GLU A 173 -36.68 6.52 -44.35
C GLU A 173 -36.65 5.42 -45.43
N GLU A 174 -35.71 5.43 -46.38
CA GLU A 174 -35.45 4.28 -47.24
C GLU A 174 -34.68 3.20 -46.44
N ASN A 175 -35.44 2.47 -45.63
CA ASN A 175 -35.07 1.21 -45.02
C ASN A 175 -34.82 0.16 -46.10
N ASP A 176 -33.59 0.10 -46.62
CA ASP A 176 -33.05 -1.17 -47.07
C ASP A 176 -32.11 -1.69 -45.99
N ALA A 177 -32.62 -2.69 -45.28
CA ALA A 177 -31.89 -3.57 -44.39
C ALA A 177 -30.89 -4.38 -45.22
N ASP A 178 -29.84 -3.75 -45.73
CA ASP A 178 -28.69 -4.45 -46.28
C ASP A 178 -27.97 -5.14 -45.12
N VAL A 179 -28.21 -6.45 -45.02
CA VAL A 179 -27.48 -7.34 -44.12
C VAL A 179 -26.00 -7.29 -44.55
N LEU A 180 -25.16 -6.61 -43.77
CA LEU A 180 -23.71 -6.67 -43.97
C LEU A 180 -23.24 -8.13 -43.76
N PHE A 181 -22.58 -8.71 -44.76
CA PHE A 181 -22.04 -10.07 -44.71
C PHE A 181 -20.51 -10.06 -44.61
N GLY A 182 -19.93 -11.09 -44.00
CA GLY A 182 -18.48 -11.34 -44.05
C GLY A 182 -17.58 -10.24 -43.44
N GLU A 183 -16.56 -9.83 -44.18
CA GLU A 183 -15.48 -8.92 -43.75
C GLU A 183 -15.97 -7.49 -43.48
N ASP A 184 -16.95 -6.98 -44.23
CA ASP A 184 -17.50 -5.63 -44.02
C ASP A 184 -18.17 -5.48 -42.66
N LYS A 185 -18.85 -6.53 -42.19
CA LYS A 185 -19.43 -6.57 -40.84
C LYS A 185 -18.36 -6.55 -39.76
N ILE A 186 -17.22 -7.21 -39.99
CA ILE A 186 -16.08 -7.24 -39.07
C ILE A 186 -15.39 -5.88 -39.02
N ASN A 187 -15.16 -5.25 -40.17
CA ASN A 187 -14.52 -3.94 -40.27
C ASN A 187 -15.36 -2.84 -39.63
N ASP A 188 -16.68 -2.83 -39.91
CA ASP A 188 -17.61 -1.89 -39.30
C ASP A 188 -17.71 -2.10 -37.78
N PHE A 189 -17.70 -3.35 -37.33
CA PHE A 189 -17.67 -3.66 -35.89
C PHE A 189 -16.37 -3.20 -35.22
N LEU A 190 -15.20 -3.43 -35.84
CA LEU A 190 -13.90 -2.97 -35.35
C LEU A 190 -13.84 -1.44 -35.25
N LEU A 191 -14.30 -0.73 -36.28
CA LEU A 191 -14.38 0.73 -36.29
C LEU A 191 -15.27 1.24 -35.15
N ARG A 192 -16.43 0.60 -34.96
CA ARG A 192 -17.36 0.95 -33.89
C ARG A 192 -16.78 0.72 -32.49
N SER A 193 -16.14 -0.42 -32.24
CA SER A 193 -15.55 -0.69 -30.93
C SER A 193 -14.29 0.12 -30.67
N THR A 194 -13.48 0.39 -31.71
CA THR A 194 -12.28 1.25 -31.61
C THR A 194 -12.65 2.66 -31.18
N SER A 195 -13.61 3.28 -31.87
CA SER A 195 -14.07 4.63 -31.54
C SER A 195 -14.74 4.72 -30.16
N LEU A 196 -15.38 3.64 -29.70
CA LEU A 196 -15.94 3.56 -28.34
C LEU A 196 -14.84 3.65 -27.29
N ILE A 197 -13.82 2.83 -27.46
CA ILE A 197 -12.70 2.77 -26.52
C ILE A 197 -11.90 4.08 -26.56
N TYR A 198 -11.70 4.70 -27.73
CA TYR A 198 -11.10 6.03 -27.82
C TYR A 198 -11.88 7.10 -27.05
N SER A 199 -13.21 7.06 -27.07
CA SER A 199 -14.04 8.03 -26.36
C SER A 199 -13.92 7.92 -24.83
N VAL A 200 -13.62 6.73 -24.32
CA VAL A 200 -13.35 6.44 -22.91
C VAL A 200 -11.89 6.77 -22.54
N VAL A 201 -10.97 6.51 -23.47
CA VAL A 201 -9.52 6.65 -23.28
C VAL A 201 -9.08 8.07 -23.69
N GLN A 202 -9.56 9.09 -22.98
CA GLN A 202 -9.21 10.50 -23.23
C GLN A 202 -7.92 10.94 -22.51
N ASP A 203 -7.32 10.06 -21.70
CA ASP A 203 -6.16 10.37 -20.87
C ASP A 203 -4.84 10.24 -21.63
N ARG A 204 -3.94 11.23 -21.48
CA ARG A 204 -2.60 11.27 -22.12
C ARG A 204 -1.68 10.13 -21.68
N ASN A 205 -1.93 9.50 -20.54
CA ASN A 205 -1.18 8.36 -20.01
C ASN A 205 -1.67 7.02 -20.56
N LEU A 206 -2.79 7.03 -21.29
CA LEU A 206 -3.33 5.86 -21.96
C LEU A 206 -3.13 5.98 -23.47
N ARG A 207 -2.69 4.89 -24.10
CA ARG A 207 -2.56 4.84 -25.57
C ARG A 207 -3.08 3.51 -26.08
N ILE A 208 -4.05 3.55 -26.99
CA ILE A 208 -4.43 2.36 -27.77
C ILE A 208 -3.24 2.01 -28.67
N VAL A 209 -2.70 0.81 -28.50
CA VAL A 209 -1.52 0.31 -29.22
C VAL A 209 -1.91 -0.50 -30.44
N SER A 210 -2.96 -1.32 -30.32
CA SER A 210 -3.43 -2.14 -31.43
C SER A 210 -4.90 -2.54 -31.25
N THR A 211 -5.58 -2.71 -32.38
CA THR A 211 -6.95 -3.22 -32.49
C THR A 211 -6.97 -4.34 -33.52
N HIS A 212 -7.43 -5.52 -33.13
CA HIS A 212 -7.39 -6.71 -33.99
C HIS A 212 -8.66 -7.52 -33.88
N CYS A 213 -9.14 -8.07 -34.99
CA CYS A 213 -10.11 -9.15 -35.02
C CYS A 213 -9.37 -10.48 -35.19
N HIS A 214 -9.71 -11.47 -34.38
CA HIS A 214 -9.08 -12.79 -34.35
C HIS A 214 -10.06 -13.84 -34.83
N THR A 215 -9.60 -14.68 -35.74
CA THR A 215 -10.28 -15.92 -36.13
C THR A 215 -9.96 -17.03 -35.11
N GLN A 216 -10.95 -17.88 -34.83
CA GLN A 216 -10.90 -18.89 -33.75
C GLN A 216 -9.73 -19.88 -33.86
N HIS A 217 -9.26 -20.18 -35.08
CA HIS A 217 -8.54 -21.42 -35.38
C HIS A 217 -7.17 -21.58 -34.71
N GLU A 218 -6.56 -20.52 -34.17
CA GLU A 218 -5.26 -20.60 -33.45
C GLU A 218 -5.20 -19.78 -32.14
N ALA A 219 -6.28 -19.11 -31.75
CA ALA A 219 -6.29 -18.09 -30.69
C ALA A 219 -5.07 -17.14 -30.75
N PRO A 220 -4.84 -16.43 -31.87
CA PRO A 220 -3.64 -15.62 -32.10
C PRO A 220 -3.40 -14.52 -31.04
N PHE A 221 -4.44 -14.08 -30.33
CA PHE A 221 -4.32 -13.25 -29.14
C PHE A 221 -3.44 -13.87 -28.05
N LEU A 222 -3.58 -15.16 -27.77
CA LEU A 222 -2.81 -15.84 -26.72
C LEU A 222 -1.31 -15.80 -27.00
N ARG A 223 -0.90 -16.01 -28.26
CA ARG A 223 0.50 -15.88 -28.67
C ARG A 223 1.02 -14.44 -28.44
N LYS A 224 0.22 -13.42 -28.78
CA LYS A 224 0.58 -12.02 -28.54
C LYS A 224 0.67 -11.69 -27.04
N LEU A 225 -0.24 -12.22 -26.24
CA LEU A 225 -0.22 -12.08 -24.79
C LEU A 225 1.00 -12.80 -24.17
N GLU A 226 1.34 -13.99 -24.65
CA GLU A 226 2.54 -14.73 -24.22
C GLU A 226 3.82 -13.93 -24.53
N GLN A 227 3.91 -13.32 -25.72
CA GLN A 227 5.00 -12.40 -26.07
C GLN A 227 5.07 -11.19 -25.14
N ASP A 228 3.92 -10.59 -24.82
CA ASP A 228 3.85 -9.46 -23.89
C ASP A 228 4.28 -9.88 -22.46
N ILE A 229 3.93 -11.08 -22.01
CA ILE A 229 4.36 -11.66 -20.74
C ILE A 229 5.88 -11.90 -20.74
N GLU A 230 6.44 -12.46 -21.82
CA GLU A 230 7.90 -12.62 -21.96
C GLU A 230 8.61 -11.27 -21.90
N CYS A 231 8.09 -10.26 -22.60
CA CYS A 231 8.64 -8.90 -22.53
C CYS A 231 8.65 -8.35 -21.10
N PHE A 232 7.57 -8.55 -20.35
CA PHE A 232 7.50 -8.16 -18.93
C PHE A 232 8.47 -8.96 -18.03
N SER A 233 8.84 -10.17 -18.45
CA SER A 233 9.80 -11.02 -17.73
C SER A 233 11.25 -10.63 -18.02
N ILE A 234 11.55 -10.17 -19.25
CA ILE A 234 12.89 -9.77 -19.70
C ILE A 234 13.23 -8.36 -19.22
N TYR A 235 12.31 -7.41 -19.38
CA TYR A 235 12.56 -6.00 -19.07
C TYR A 235 12.19 -5.69 -17.62
N LYS A 236 13.22 -5.62 -16.76
CA LYS A 236 13.08 -5.19 -15.36
C LYS A 236 12.69 -3.71 -15.31
N ASN A 237 11.71 -3.36 -14.46
CA ASN A 237 11.20 -1.99 -14.26
C ASN A 237 10.50 -1.33 -15.46
N LEU A 238 9.54 -2.01 -16.10
CA LEU A 238 8.65 -1.35 -17.07
C LEU A 238 7.84 -0.24 -16.39
N ASP A 239 7.84 0.95 -16.99
CA ASP A 239 7.05 2.11 -16.56
C ASP A 239 5.62 2.08 -17.12
N TYR A 240 5.15 0.91 -17.56
CA TYR A 240 3.84 0.74 -18.14
C TYR A 240 3.24 -0.63 -17.86
N SER A 241 1.92 -0.69 -17.98
CA SER A 241 1.10 -1.90 -17.97
C SER A 241 0.24 -1.96 -19.23
N TYR A 242 -0.36 -3.11 -19.49
CA TYR A 242 -1.31 -3.31 -20.58
C TYR A 242 -2.69 -3.66 -20.05
N PHE A 243 -3.71 -3.11 -20.71
CA PHE A 243 -5.10 -3.53 -20.53
C PHE A 243 -5.66 -3.93 -21.88
N TYR A 244 -6.34 -5.07 -21.94
CA TYR A 244 -6.96 -5.59 -23.14
C TYR A 244 -8.47 -5.63 -22.95
N TYR A 245 -9.21 -5.00 -23.86
CA TYR A 245 -10.63 -5.31 -24.04
C TYR A 245 -10.73 -6.50 -24.97
N ILE A 246 -11.53 -7.49 -24.59
CA ILE A 246 -11.91 -8.63 -25.43
C ILE A 246 -13.41 -8.58 -25.64
N GLN A 247 -13.87 -8.60 -26.89
CA GLN A 247 -15.30 -8.59 -27.22
C GLN A 247 -15.62 -9.70 -28.22
N GLU A 248 -16.62 -10.52 -27.92
CA GLU A 248 -17.09 -11.56 -28.83
C GLU A 248 -17.86 -10.95 -30.02
N VAL A 249 -17.56 -11.38 -31.25
CA VAL A 249 -18.24 -10.87 -32.47
C VAL A 249 -19.64 -11.49 -32.61
N SER A 250 -19.80 -12.76 -32.23
CA SER A 250 -21.09 -13.46 -32.27
C SER A 250 -22.06 -13.02 -31.16
N ASN A 251 -21.54 -12.46 -30.08
CA ASN A 251 -22.33 -11.88 -29.00
C ASN A 251 -21.71 -10.56 -28.54
N SER A 252 -22.13 -9.47 -29.17
CA SER A 252 -21.64 -8.11 -28.90
C SER A 252 -21.82 -7.66 -27.45
N LYS A 253 -22.65 -8.36 -26.67
CA LYS A 253 -22.86 -8.10 -25.25
C LYS A 253 -21.73 -8.64 -24.37
N LYS A 254 -20.96 -9.64 -24.81
CA LYS A 254 -19.94 -10.26 -23.96
C LYS A 254 -18.60 -9.58 -24.10
N ILE A 255 -18.20 -8.91 -23.03
CA ILE A 255 -16.99 -8.09 -22.98
C ILE A 255 -16.19 -8.43 -21.73
N TYR A 256 -14.89 -8.55 -21.90
CA TYR A 256 -13.96 -8.96 -20.86
C TYR A 256 -12.76 -8.02 -20.78
N GLY A 257 -12.21 -7.86 -19.58
CA GLY A 257 -10.99 -7.11 -19.33
C GLY A 257 -9.84 -8.05 -18.99
N ILE A 258 -8.67 -7.86 -19.61
CA ILE A 258 -7.43 -8.50 -19.19
C ILE A 258 -6.44 -7.41 -18.83
N PHE A 259 -5.92 -7.41 -17.61
CA PHE A 259 -4.91 -6.46 -17.16
C PHE A 259 -3.59 -7.20 -16.91
N LEU A 260 -2.56 -6.80 -17.64
CA LEU A 260 -1.20 -7.32 -17.55
C LEU A 260 -0.29 -6.22 -16.99
N TYR A 261 0.36 -6.50 -15.87
CA TYR A 261 1.25 -5.54 -15.22
C TYR A 261 2.47 -6.23 -14.66
N ALA A 262 3.56 -5.47 -14.48
CA ALA A 262 4.76 -5.95 -13.83
C ALA A 262 4.66 -5.61 -12.34
N ARG A 263 4.90 -6.62 -11.48
CA ARG A 263 5.11 -6.41 -10.05
C ARG A 263 6.28 -7.28 -9.61
N PHE A 264 7.23 -6.72 -8.87
CA PHE A 264 8.46 -7.42 -8.45
C PHE A 264 9.25 -8.04 -9.62
N ASN A 265 9.25 -7.38 -10.77
CA ASN A 265 9.83 -7.89 -12.03
C ASN A 265 9.22 -9.23 -12.49
N GLU A 266 7.95 -9.46 -12.17
CA GLU A 266 7.17 -10.58 -12.68
C GLU A 266 5.89 -10.05 -13.33
N PRO A 267 5.51 -10.57 -14.50
CA PRO A 267 4.18 -10.32 -15.03
C PRO A 267 3.10 -10.97 -14.17
N HIS A 268 2.09 -10.18 -13.87
CA HIS A 268 0.84 -10.60 -13.27
C HIS A 268 -0.29 -10.34 -14.26
N LEU A 269 -1.20 -11.31 -14.35
CA LEU A 269 -2.35 -11.23 -15.22
C LEU A 269 -3.63 -11.25 -14.38
N VAL A 270 -4.52 -10.31 -14.65
CA VAL A 270 -5.82 -10.19 -13.99
C VAL A 270 -6.87 -10.29 -15.06
N PHE A 271 -7.78 -11.23 -14.91
CA PHE A 271 -8.92 -11.41 -15.81
C PHE A 271 -10.19 -10.94 -15.13
N TYR A 272 -10.86 -9.98 -15.73
CA TYR A 272 -12.14 -9.48 -15.26
C TYR A 272 -13.26 -9.98 -16.17
N TYR A 273 -14.16 -10.76 -15.58
CA TYR A 273 -15.35 -11.29 -16.20
C TYR A 273 -16.58 -10.70 -15.48
N PRO A 274 -17.36 -9.81 -16.10
CA PRO A 274 -18.41 -9.05 -15.42
C PRO A 274 -19.39 -9.90 -14.57
N ASN A 275 -19.75 -11.10 -15.04
CA ASN A 275 -20.70 -11.98 -14.32
C ASN A 275 -20.04 -12.90 -13.26
N LYS A 276 -18.71 -12.89 -13.09
CA LYS A 276 -17.95 -13.76 -12.17
C LYS A 276 -16.99 -12.98 -11.27
N GLY A 277 -16.63 -11.75 -11.65
CA GLY A 277 -15.68 -10.92 -10.95
C GLY A 277 -14.24 -11.04 -11.47
N ILE A 278 -13.29 -10.79 -10.58
CA ILE A 278 -11.85 -10.72 -10.88
C ILE A 278 -11.18 -12.05 -10.54
N GLU A 279 -10.43 -12.61 -11.50
CA GLU A 279 -9.53 -13.74 -11.29
C GLU A 279 -8.07 -13.33 -11.53
N GLN A 280 -7.16 -13.78 -10.67
CA GLN A 280 -5.73 -13.43 -10.73
C GLN A 280 -4.87 -14.64 -11.08
N PHE A 281 -3.94 -14.44 -12.00
CA PHE A 281 -3.02 -15.45 -12.49
C PHE A 281 -1.57 -14.95 -12.34
N SER A 282 -0.75 -15.72 -11.62
CA SER A 282 0.70 -15.57 -11.67
C SER A 282 1.28 -16.26 -12.90
N ILE A 283 2.55 -15.98 -13.24
CA ILE A 283 3.28 -16.68 -14.32
C ILE A 283 3.08 -18.19 -14.25
N ARG A 284 3.23 -18.78 -13.05
CA ARG A 284 3.14 -20.23 -12.83
C ARG A 284 1.76 -20.80 -13.19
N ASN A 285 0.72 -19.96 -13.28
CA ASN A 285 -0.67 -20.35 -13.55
C ASN A 285 -1.18 -19.91 -14.94
N ILE A 286 -0.32 -19.40 -15.84
CA ILE A 286 -0.73 -18.95 -17.18
C ILE A 286 -1.40 -20.08 -18.00
N SER A 287 -0.97 -21.32 -17.82
CA SER A 287 -1.59 -22.49 -18.46
C SER A 287 -3.07 -22.68 -18.08
N ASN A 288 -3.45 -22.33 -16.85
CA ASN A 288 -4.84 -22.36 -16.40
C ASN A 288 -5.65 -21.20 -17.01
N PHE A 289 -5.07 -20.00 -17.08
CA PHE A 289 -5.67 -18.88 -17.81
C PHE A 289 -5.94 -19.26 -19.27
N ARG A 290 -4.96 -19.88 -19.95
CA ARG A 290 -5.11 -20.33 -21.34
C ARG A 290 -6.29 -21.28 -21.52
N LYS A 291 -6.39 -22.32 -20.68
CA LYS A 291 -7.52 -23.26 -20.71
C LYS A 291 -8.86 -22.56 -20.48
N MET A 292 -8.90 -21.62 -19.53
CA MET A 292 -10.12 -20.85 -19.22
C MET A 292 -10.52 -19.94 -20.38
N PHE A 293 -9.59 -19.17 -20.93
CA PHE A 293 -9.82 -18.26 -22.04
C PHE A 293 -10.28 -19.02 -23.29
N GLN A 294 -9.64 -20.15 -23.62
CA GLN A 294 -10.05 -21.00 -24.73
C GLN A 294 -11.46 -21.55 -24.55
N ARG A 295 -11.82 -22.06 -23.36
CA ARG A 295 -13.20 -22.52 -23.08
C ARG A 295 -14.23 -21.40 -23.24
N LEU A 296 -13.89 -20.21 -22.76
CA LEU A 296 -14.77 -19.05 -22.78
C LEU A 296 -15.05 -18.58 -24.22
N ILE A 297 -14.01 -18.52 -25.07
CA ILE A 297 -14.15 -18.12 -26.48
C ILE A 297 -14.70 -19.25 -27.37
N ASN A 298 -14.47 -20.52 -27.03
CA ASN A 298 -14.97 -21.65 -27.84
C ASN A 298 -16.48 -21.91 -27.70
N ASN A 299 -17.12 -21.40 -26.64
CA ASN A 299 -18.54 -21.62 -26.39
C ASN A 299 -19.48 -20.74 -27.24
N TYR A 300 -18.96 -19.74 -27.97
CA TYR A 300 -19.76 -18.75 -28.70
C TYR A 300 -19.09 -18.44 -30.06
N GLY A 301 -19.69 -18.89 -31.16
CA GLY A 301 -19.01 -19.12 -32.44
C GLY A 301 -18.25 -17.96 -33.09
N GLY A 302 -17.21 -18.31 -33.87
CA GLY A 302 -16.68 -17.51 -34.98
C GLY A 302 -15.42 -16.70 -34.67
N ASN A 303 -15.57 -15.49 -34.12
CA ASN A 303 -14.52 -14.47 -34.04
C ASN A 303 -14.63 -13.62 -32.76
N TYR A 304 -13.53 -12.98 -32.35
CA TYR A 304 -13.51 -11.97 -31.27
C TYR A 304 -12.54 -10.83 -31.59
N CYS A 305 -12.82 -9.64 -31.06
CA CYS A 305 -11.93 -8.48 -31.17
C CYS A 305 -11.11 -8.31 -29.89
N SER A 306 -9.84 -7.91 -30.03
CA SER A 306 -8.99 -7.49 -28.92
C SER A 306 -8.49 -6.05 -29.13
N PHE A 307 -8.54 -5.24 -28.09
CA PHE A 307 -8.02 -3.87 -28.10
C PHE A 307 -6.97 -3.73 -27.00
N LYS A 308 -5.71 -3.50 -27.38
CA LYS A 308 -4.60 -3.35 -26.45
C LYS A 308 -4.39 -1.88 -26.10
N ILE A 309 -4.44 -1.56 -24.82
CA ILE A 309 -4.21 -0.23 -24.27
C ILE A 309 -2.94 -0.29 -23.43
N LYS A 310 -1.97 0.57 -23.75
CA LYS A 310 -0.81 0.83 -22.92
C LYS A 310 -1.18 1.87 -21.87
N ILE A 311 -0.98 1.53 -20.61
CA ILE A 311 -1.16 2.40 -19.45
C ILE A 311 0.24 2.77 -18.97
N LYS A 312 0.69 4.01 -19.17
CA LYS A 312 1.91 4.49 -18.51
C LYS A 312 1.62 4.64 -17.01
N SER A 313 2.52 4.10 -16.18
CA SER A 313 2.49 4.33 -14.75
C SER A 313 2.58 5.84 -14.55
N LEU A 314 1.61 6.40 -13.83
CA LEU A 314 1.83 7.70 -13.21
C LEU A 314 3.03 7.47 -12.29
N LYS A 315 4.19 8.06 -12.62
CA LYS A 315 5.27 8.24 -11.65
C LYS A 315 4.72 9.22 -10.63
N PHE A 316 3.85 8.74 -9.74
CA PHE A 316 3.66 9.44 -8.50
C PHE A 316 5.01 9.35 -7.81
N GLU A 317 5.65 10.50 -7.64
CA GLU A 317 6.33 10.73 -6.37
C GLU A 317 5.31 10.28 -5.33
N ILE A 318 5.50 9.09 -4.77
CA ILE A 318 4.82 8.70 -3.55
C ILE A 318 5.15 9.88 -2.64
N GLN A 319 4.17 10.79 -2.43
CA GLN A 319 4.29 11.82 -1.42
C GLN A 319 4.83 11.06 -0.23
N SER A 320 6.05 11.39 0.19
CA SER A 320 6.77 10.55 1.12
C SER A 320 5.92 10.49 2.37
N LEU A 321 5.12 9.42 2.49
CA LEU A 321 4.40 9.11 3.70
C LEU A 321 5.51 9.14 4.74
N THR A 322 5.33 9.95 5.78
CA THR A 322 6.27 9.92 6.89
C THR A 322 6.45 8.46 7.24
N THR A 323 7.68 8.01 7.50
CA THR A 323 7.96 6.58 7.64
C THR A 323 7.04 5.90 8.67
N GLN A 324 6.55 6.68 9.65
CA GLN A 324 5.46 6.33 10.58
C GLN A 324 4.16 5.89 9.89
N TYR A 325 3.61 6.70 8.99
CA TYR A 325 2.35 6.41 8.31
C TYR A 325 2.45 5.18 7.39
N PHE A 326 3.62 5.00 6.78
CA PHE A 326 3.90 3.80 6.00
C PHE A 326 3.82 2.53 6.85
N TYR A 327 4.45 2.52 8.04
CA TYR A 327 4.41 1.37 8.95
C TYR A 327 3.05 1.18 9.62
N GLU A 328 2.40 2.26 10.03
CA GLU A 328 1.03 2.26 10.55
C GLU A 328 0.09 1.52 9.60
N ASN A 329 0.10 1.89 8.31
CA ASN A 329 -0.73 1.26 7.30
C ASN A 329 -0.41 -0.24 7.14
N ILE A 330 0.86 -0.64 7.12
CA ILE A 330 1.23 -2.06 7.07
C ILE A 330 0.65 -2.81 8.27
N ILE A 331 0.79 -2.26 9.48
CA ILE A 331 0.31 -2.90 10.72
C ILE A 331 -1.20 -3.09 10.69
N ILE A 332 -1.96 -2.03 10.39
CA ILE A 332 -3.43 -2.05 10.38
C ILE A 332 -3.95 -3.03 9.32
N GLU A 333 -3.42 -2.98 8.10
CA GLU A 333 -3.80 -3.86 7.01
C GLU A 333 -3.53 -5.33 7.32
N SER A 334 -2.37 -5.61 7.90
CA SER A 334 -2.00 -6.96 8.34
C SER A 334 -2.97 -7.49 9.41
N CYS A 335 -3.36 -6.63 10.37
CA CYS A 335 -4.34 -6.98 11.39
C CYS A 335 -5.70 -7.30 10.77
N LYS A 336 -6.20 -6.45 9.87
CA LYS A 336 -7.48 -6.66 9.18
C LYS A 336 -7.47 -7.97 8.38
N LYS A 337 -6.41 -8.24 7.60
CA LYS A 337 -6.27 -9.47 6.79
C LYS A 337 -6.23 -10.73 7.66
N TYR A 338 -5.53 -10.69 8.79
CA TYR A 338 -5.49 -11.82 9.73
C TYR A 338 -6.84 -12.05 10.43
N LEU A 339 -7.53 -10.99 10.88
CA LEU A 339 -8.85 -11.12 11.49
C LEU A 339 -9.88 -11.68 10.50
N LEU A 340 -9.84 -11.24 9.24
CA LEU A 340 -10.66 -11.80 8.17
C LEU A 340 -10.36 -13.29 7.95
N PHE A 341 -9.08 -13.68 7.95
CA PHE A 341 -8.69 -15.09 7.86
C PHE A 341 -9.26 -15.90 9.03
N LEU A 342 -9.17 -15.42 10.27
CA LEU A 342 -9.74 -16.12 11.42
C LEU A 342 -11.26 -16.26 11.34
N ASN A 343 -11.96 -15.23 10.86
CA ASN A 343 -13.42 -15.25 10.71
C ASN A 343 -13.89 -16.20 9.59
N THR A 344 -13.09 -16.34 8.53
CA THR A 344 -13.38 -17.25 7.40
C THR A 344 -12.95 -18.68 7.67
N LYS A 345 -12.06 -18.90 8.65
CA LYS A 345 -11.63 -20.22 9.10
C LYS A 345 -12.82 -20.93 9.77
N LYS A 346 -13.33 -22.00 9.12
CA LYS A 346 -14.36 -22.89 9.67
C LYS A 346 -13.80 -23.75 10.83
N ALA A 347 -13.38 -23.12 11.92
CA ALA A 347 -12.89 -23.80 13.12
C ALA A 347 -13.77 -23.41 14.31
N LEU A 348 -14.29 -24.41 15.04
CA LEU A 348 -15.14 -24.21 16.22
C LEU A 348 -14.39 -23.50 17.37
N LEU A 349 -13.08 -23.69 17.48
CA LEU A 349 -12.24 -23.11 18.53
C LEU A 349 -10.88 -22.69 17.99
N LEU A 350 -10.39 -21.53 18.43
CA LEU A 350 -9.03 -21.05 18.19
C LEU A 350 -8.06 -21.66 19.21
N ASN A 351 -6.83 -21.98 18.77
CA ASN A 351 -5.78 -22.39 19.70
C ASN A 351 -5.24 -21.18 20.50
N GLN A 352 -4.45 -21.43 21.56
CA GLN A 352 -3.98 -20.37 22.46
C GLN A 352 -3.16 -19.28 21.74
N GLN A 353 -2.33 -19.68 20.77
CA GLN A 353 -1.52 -18.76 19.98
C GLN A 353 -2.41 -17.90 19.07
N GLU A 354 -3.39 -18.50 18.40
CA GLU A 354 -4.37 -17.79 17.58
C GLU A 354 -5.23 -16.82 18.40
N LYS A 355 -5.60 -17.19 19.64
CA LYS A 355 -6.29 -16.29 20.57
C LYS A 355 -5.43 -15.09 20.95
N SER A 356 -4.14 -15.33 21.24
CA SER A 356 -3.19 -14.26 21.56
C SER A 356 -3.00 -13.31 20.38
N ASP A 357 -2.76 -13.86 19.18
CA ASP A 357 -2.59 -13.07 17.95
C ASP A 357 -3.88 -12.29 17.62
N LYS A 358 -5.06 -12.92 17.79
CA LYS A 358 -6.36 -12.26 17.58
C LYS A 358 -6.53 -11.05 18.50
N SER A 359 -6.30 -11.23 19.80
CA SER A 359 -6.42 -10.14 20.78
C SER A 359 -5.45 -9.00 20.47
N LEU A 360 -4.22 -9.33 20.06
CA LEU A 360 -3.25 -8.34 19.60
C LEU A 360 -3.77 -7.54 18.40
N CYS A 361 -4.30 -8.21 17.38
CA CYS A 361 -4.83 -7.55 16.19
C CYS A 361 -6.06 -6.67 16.49
N GLU A 362 -6.99 -7.16 17.31
CA GLU A 362 -8.16 -6.39 17.76
C GLU A 362 -7.71 -5.11 18.47
N ASN A 363 -6.76 -5.22 19.40
CA ASN A 363 -6.21 -4.05 20.11
C ASN A 363 -5.62 -3.00 19.16
N PHE A 364 -4.84 -3.41 18.14
CA PHE A 364 -4.29 -2.46 17.17
C PHE A 364 -5.38 -1.82 16.30
N VAL A 365 -6.36 -2.59 15.83
CA VAL A 365 -7.47 -2.04 15.04
C VAL A 365 -8.27 -1.03 15.86
N THR A 366 -8.64 -1.37 17.10
CA THR A 366 -9.40 -0.46 17.98
C THR A 366 -8.61 0.79 18.35
N ASN A 367 -7.32 0.66 18.68
CA ASN A 367 -6.48 1.81 19.03
C ASN A 367 -6.34 2.82 17.87
N SER A 368 -6.28 2.34 16.62
CA SER A 368 -6.20 3.21 15.45
C SER A 368 -7.44 4.09 15.24
N SER A 369 -8.58 3.70 15.83
CA SER A 369 -9.85 4.43 15.77
C SER A 369 -10.12 5.30 17.01
N SER A 370 -9.15 5.39 17.94
CA SER A 370 -9.27 6.11 19.21
C SER A 370 -9.28 7.64 19.02
N LYS A 371 -10.06 8.35 19.84
CA LYS A 371 -10.05 9.83 19.90
C LYS A 371 -8.70 10.40 20.39
N PHE A 372 -7.92 9.62 21.15
CA PHE A 372 -6.60 9.99 21.68
C PHE A 372 -5.46 9.28 20.94
N TYR A 373 -5.65 9.02 19.65
CA TYR A 373 -4.72 8.26 18.84
C TYR A 373 -3.39 9.02 18.63
N ASP A 374 -2.30 8.48 19.18
CA ASP A 374 -0.93 8.92 18.89
C ASP A 374 -0.21 7.85 18.06
N LYS A 375 0.11 8.22 16.81
CA LYS A 375 0.80 7.38 15.83
C LYS A 375 2.16 6.89 16.31
N ARG A 376 2.90 7.70 17.06
CA ARG A 376 4.22 7.32 17.58
C ARG A 376 4.08 6.20 18.60
N ILE A 377 3.14 6.35 19.54
CA ILE A 377 2.84 5.34 20.56
C ILE A 377 2.33 4.05 19.91
N PHE A 378 1.47 4.17 18.89
CA PHE A 378 0.97 3.03 18.13
C PHE A 378 2.11 2.19 17.51
N VAL A 379 3.02 2.85 16.80
CA VAL A 379 4.17 2.18 16.18
C VAL A 379 5.12 1.62 17.25
N SER A 380 5.35 2.32 18.37
CA SER A 380 6.13 1.79 19.52
C SER A 380 5.56 0.48 20.04
N GLN A 381 4.26 0.43 20.31
CA GLN A 381 3.57 -0.76 20.81
C GLN A 381 3.79 -1.95 19.88
N PHE A 382 3.65 -1.71 18.57
CA PHE A 382 3.87 -2.74 17.57
C PHE A 382 5.32 -3.23 17.55
N LEU A 383 6.30 -2.32 17.60
CA LEU A 383 7.71 -2.69 17.61
C LEU A 383 8.10 -3.52 18.84
N ILE A 384 7.59 -3.18 20.02
CA ILE A 384 7.79 -3.97 21.25
C ILE A 384 7.27 -5.39 21.02
N LYS A 385 6.05 -5.54 20.48
CA LYS A 385 5.47 -6.85 20.21
C LYS A 385 6.23 -7.63 19.13
N LEU A 386 6.70 -6.97 18.09
CA LEU A 386 7.53 -7.60 17.05
C LEU A 386 8.87 -8.10 17.61
N LEU A 387 9.49 -7.33 18.52
CA LEU A 387 10.72 -7.73 19.21
C LEU A 387 10.50 -8.91 20.15
N ASP A 388 9.43 -8.89 20.95
CA ASP A 388 9.06 -9.99 21.84
C ASP A 388 8.84 -11.27 21.04
N PHE A 389 8.08 -11.18 19.95
CA PHE A 389 7.92 -12.27 19.00
C PHE A 389 9.27 -12.76 18.46
N ASN A 390 10.13 -11.88 17.97
CA ASN A 390 11.43 -12.27 17.41
C ASN A 390 12.33 -12.95 18.45
N LYS A 391 12.34 -12.47 19.71
CA LYS A 391 13.05 -13.11 20.82
C LYS A 391 12.50 -14.50 21.13
N LEU A 392 11.18 -14.65 21.23
CA LEU A 392 10.55 -15.94 21.49
C LEU A 392 10.80 -16.91 20.33
N PHE A 393 10.77 -16.42 19.10
CA PHE A 393 11.02 -17.18 17.89
C PHE A 393 12.48 -17.65 17.80
N LEU A 394 13.45 -16.77 18.00
CA LEU A 394 14.89 -17.11 18.02
C LEU A 394 15.24 -18.11 19.14
N ASN A 395 14.60 -17.98 20.31
CA ASN A 395 14.79 -18.91 21.43
C ASN A 395 13.98 -20.21 21.30
N LYS A 396 13.34 -20.47 20.16
CA LYS A 396 12.48 -21.64 19.90
C LYS A 396 11.31 -21.80 20.90
N LYS A 397 10.94 -20.72 21.61
CA LYS A 397 9.79 -20.67 22.53
C LYS A 397 8.48 -20.32 21.82
N TYR A 398 8.55 -19.98 20.53
CA TYR A 398 7.41 -19.70 19.68
C TYR A 398 7.53 -20.49 18.38
N ILE A 399 6.49 -21.27 18.05
CA ILE A 399 6.41 -22.01 16.79
C ILE A 399 5.67 -21.13 15.78
N LEU A 400 6.40 -20.59 14.81
CA LEU A 400 5.80 -19.76 13.77
C LEU A 400 4.99 -20.64 12.81
N LYS A 401 3.66 -20.47 12.83
CA LYS A 401 2.77 -21.15 11.89
C LYS A 401 2.66 -20.35 10.60
N ASN A 402 2.49 -21.07 9.49
CA ASN A 402 2.46 -20.55 8.12
C ASN A 402 1.27 -19.60 7.86
N LYS A 403 0.24 -19.62 8.72
CA LYS A 403 -0.92 -18.68 8.70
C LYS A 403 -1.04 -17.86 10.00
N SER A 404 0.06 -17.60 10.70
CA SER A 404 0.07 -16.74 11.90
C SER A 404 0.06 -15.26 11.52
N TYR A 405 -0.38 -14.40 12.44
CA TYR A 405 -0.39 -12.94 12.23
C TYR A 405 0.96 -12.41 11.74
N TRP A 406 2.05 -12.90 12.33
CA TRP A 406 3.39 -12.45 11.99
C TRP A 406 3.74 -12.72 10.53
N ILE A 407 3.30 -13.84 9.95
CA ILE A 407 3.50 -14.13 8.52
C ILE A 407 2.66 -13.18 7.65
N PHE A 408 1.41 -12.87 8.04
CA PHE A 408 0.61 -11.85 7.34
C PHE A 408 1.32 -10.50 7.35
N TYR A 409 1.84 -10.07 8.51
CA TYR A 409 2.64 -8.86 8.62
C TYR A 409 3.89 -8.89 7.74
N LEU A 410 4.61 -10.02 7.72
CA LEU A 410 5.81 -10.18 6.92
C LEU A 410 5.53 -10.04 5.42
N ILE A 411 4.45 -10.67 4.94
CA ILE A 411 4.01 -10.56 3.55
C ILE A 411 3.69 -9.11 3.22
N GLU A 412 2.86 -8.43 4.02
CA GLU A 412 2.48 -7.04 3.80
C GLU A 412 3.68 -6.08 3.86
N TYR A 413 4.58 -6.29 4.82
CA TYR A 413 5.78 -5.47 4.96
C TYR A 413 6.68 -5.57 3.72
N ILE A 414 6.98 -6.80 3.26
CA ILE A 414 7.81 -7.02 2.08
C ILE A 414 7.10 -6.53 0.81
N TYR A 415 5.78 -6.63 0.77
CA TYR A 415 4.97 -6.20 -0.36
C TYR A 415 4.94 -4.68 -0.51
N LYS A 416 4.86 -3.94 0.60
CA LYS A 416 4.83 -2.48 0.62
C LYS A 416 6.26 -1.87 0.63
N ASP A 417 7.26 -2.51 1.23
CA ASP A 417 8.67 -2.03 1.29
C ASP A 417 9.56 -2.73 0.24
N THR A 418 9.32 -2.38 -1.03
CA THR A 418 10.01 -2.99 -2.17
C THR A 418 11.53 -2.79 -2.17
N LYS A 419 12.01 -1.67 -1.60
CA LYS A 419 13.44 -1.37 -1.46
C LYS A 419 14.11 -2.30 -0.46
N PHE A 420 13.48 -2.54 0.69
CA PHE A 420 13.97 -3.51 1.67
C PHE A 420 14.00 -4.91 1.04
N ALA A 421 12.91 -5.31 0.39
CA ALA A 421 12.78 -6.61 -0.27
C ALA A 421 13.88 -6.90 -1.31
N GLN A 422 14.28 -5.90 -2.10
CA GLN A 422 15.20 -6.08 -3.23
C GLN A 422 16.69 -5.88 -2.88
N LYS A 423 17.05 -4.94 -1.99
CA LYS A 423 18.46 -4.59 -1.72
C LYS A 423 19.00 -5.16 -0.41
N LYS A 424 18.24 -5.02 0.68
CA LYS A 424 18.75 -5.32 2.03
C LYS A 424 18.74 -6.80 2.35
N ILE A 425 17.79 -7.55 1.78
CA ILE A 425 17.62 -8.96 2.13
C ILE A 425 18.60 -9.86 1.36
N ASN A 426 19.00 -9.48 0.15
CA ASN A 426 20.08 -10.16 -0.59
C ASN A 426 21.42 -10.09 0.19
N GLU A 427 21.60 -9.13 1.11
CA GLU A 427 22.76 -9.06 2.00
C GLU A 427 22.67 -10.07 3.18
N PHE A 428 21.47 -10.57 3.51
CA PHE A 428 21.25 -11.45 4.69
C PHE A 428 21.40 -12.94 4.38
N VAL A 429 21.41 -13.35 3.11
CA VAL A 429 21.28 -14.77 2.73
C VAL A 429 22.53 -15.22 1.98
N ILE A 430 23.40 -15.98 2.67
CA ILE A 430 24.61 -16.61 2.11
C ILE A 430 24.26 -17.83 1.21
N PHE A 431 22.97 -18.17 1.05
CA PHE A 431 22.53 -19.45 0.45
C PHE A 431 21.53 -19.35 -0.72
N ALA A 432 21.19 -18.17 -1.22
CA ALA A 432 20.10 -18.02 -2.19
C ALA A 432 20.42 -16.99 -3.27
N ASP A 433 21.39 -17.31 -4.14
CA ASP A 433 21.73 -16.42 -5.25
C ASP A 433 20.60 -16.30 -6.30
N ASP A 434 19.59 -17.21 -6.29
CA ASP A 434 18.50 -17.23 -7.29
C ASP A 434 17.06 -17.08 -6.74
N PHE A 435 16.85 -17.05 -5.42
CA PHE A 435 15.49 -17.11 -4.84
C PHE A 435 14.98 -15.75 -4.34
N LYS A 436 13.82 -15.28 -4.85
CA LYS A 436 13.20 -14.03 -4.36
C LYS A 436 12.58 -14.26 -2.98
N ILE A 437 13.01 -13.52 -1.95
CA ILE A 437 12.53 -13.71 -0.57
C ILE A 437 11.00 -13.61 -0.43
N HIS A 438 10.34 -12.70 -1.17
CA HIS A 438 8.88 -12.62 -1.13
C HIS A 438 8.21 -13.92 -1.63
N GLN A 439 8.80 -14.60 -2.62
CA GLN A 439 8.33 -15.91 -3.08
C GLN A 439 8.57 -16.96 -2.01
N PHE A 440 9.74 -16.95 -1.35
CA PHE A 440 9.99 -17.84 -0.23
C PHE A 440 8.96 -17.66 0.90
N VAL A 441 8.63 -16.43 1.28
CA VAL A 441 7.62 -16.15 2.33
C VAL A 441 6.21 -16.57 1.88
N LEU A 442 5.86 -16.33 0.62
CA LEU A 442 4.56 -16.76 0.06
C LEU A 442 4.47 -18.29 -0.09
N ASP A 443 5.55 -18.94 -0.50
CA ASP A 443 5.63 -20.39 -0.62
C ASP A 443 5.61 -21.05 0.77
N PHE A 444 6.24 -20.42 1.77
CA PHE A 444 6.10 -20.78 3.19
C PHE A 444 4.65 -20.63 3.65
N TYR A 445 4.01 -19.48 3.40
CA TYR A 445 2.61 -19.23 3.71
C TYR A 445 1.65 -20.23 3.05
N ASN A 446 1.99 -20.74 1.85
CA ASN A 446 1.18 -21.68 1.08
C ASN A 446 1.58 -23.15 1.26
N ASN A 447 2.52 -23.47 2.16
CA ASN A 447 3.05 -24.81 2.38
C ASN A 447 3.60 -25.50 1.11
N LYS A 448 4.11 -24.72 0.15
CA LYS A 448 4.68 -25.27 -1.10
C LYS A 448 6.15 -25.67 -0.98
N ASN A 449 6.82 -25.26 0.11
CA ASN A 449 8.16 -25.73 0.44
C ASN A 449 8.05 -27.09 1.13
N SER A 450 8.42 -28.15 0.41
CA SER A 450 8.50 -29.53 0.94
C SER A 450 9.56 -29.69 2.03
N ASP A 451 10.52 -28.76 2.12
CA ASP A 451 11.55 -28.75 3.15
C ASP A 451 11.03 -28.12 4.45
N ASN A 452 10.37 -28.94 5.27
CA ASN A 452 9.98 -28.65 6.65
C ASN A 452 11.19 -28.45 7.61
N ASN A 453 12.37 -28.10 7.10
CA ASN A 453 13.61 -28.09 7.86
C ASN A 453 13.97 -26.70 8.42
N PHE A 454 14.74 -26.76 9.51
CA PHE A 454 15.43 -25.71 10.26
C PHE A 454 15.85 -24.46 9.45
N LYS A 455 16.25 -24.63 8.18
CA LYS A 455 16.62 -23.55 7.25
C LYS A 455 15.49 -22.54 7.01
N SER A 456 14.23 -22.98 6.96
CA SER A 456 13.08 -22.08 6.70
C SER A 456 12.84 -21.13 7.88
N VAL A 457 12.90 -21.67 9.11
CA VAL A 457 12.82 -20.93 10.37
C VAL A 457 13.96 -19.92 10.47
N GLU A 458 15.19 -20.36 10.23
CA GLU A 458 16.39 -19.51 10.27
C GLU A 458 16.31 -18.36 9.26
N THR A 459 15.89 -18.64 8.02
CA THR A 459 15.68 -17.62 6.97
C THR A 459 14.65 -16.58 7.42
N ILE A 460 13.50 -17.01 7.95
CA ILE A 460 12.48 -16.10 8.46
C ILE A 460 13.00 -15.26 9.63
N SER A 461 13.80 -15.86 10.53
CA SER A 461 14.44 -15.15 11.64
C SER A 461 15.38 -14.05 11.16
N TYR A 462 16.20 -14.31 10.13
CA TYR A 462 17.07 -13.30 9.54
C TYR A 462 16.27 -12.16 8.91
N ILE A 463 15.17 -12.48 8.21
CA ILE A 463 14.31 -11.45 7.61
C ILE A 463 13.70 -10.56 8.70
N TYR A 464 13.12 -11.13 9.75
CA TYR A 464 12.57 -10.33 10.87
C TYR A 464 13.64 -9.48 11.56
N SER A 465 14.83 -10.03 11.77
CA SER A 465 15.96 -9.28 12.32
C SER A 465 16.37 -8.12 11.42
N GLY A 466 16.31 -8.31 10.10
CA GLY A 466 16.51 -7.27 9.10
C GLY A 466 15.41 -6.19 9.14
N ILE A 467 14.14 -6.58 9.24
CA ILE A 467 12.99 -5.68 9.34
C ILE A 467 13.11 -4.85 10.61
N ILE A 468 13.37 -5.47 11.75
CA ILE A 468 13.60 -4.78 13.03
C ILE A 468 14.72 -3.74 12.88
N LYS A 469 15.85 -4.12 12.26
CA LYS A 469 16.98 -3.21 11.99
C LYS A 469 16.63 -2.07 11.03
N GLN A 470 15.67 -2.27 10.12
CA GLN A 470 15.25 -1.24 9.16
C GLN A 470 14.22 -0.30 9.79
N LEU A 471 13.21 -0.85 10.46
CA LEU A 471 12.27 -0.12 11.31
C LEU A 471 13.01 0.75 12.31
N SER A 472 14.07 0.21 12.90
CA SER A 472 14.90 0.94 13.84
C SER A 472 15.74 2.03 13.22
N LYS A 473 16.20 1.91 11.98
CA LYS A 473 16.99 2.99 11.35
C LYS A 473 16.19 4.28 11.15
N ASN A 474 14.87 4.21 11.17
CA ASN A 474 14.02 5.38 11.09
C ASN A 474 13.97 6.12 12.44
N SER A 475 14.09 7.46 12.40
CA SER A 475 14.25 8.40 13.51
C SER A 475 13.07 8.49 14.49
N VAL A 476 12.13 7.56 14.41
CA VAL A 476 10.83 7.63 15.07
C VAL A 476 10.94 7.40 16.58
N LEU A 477 11.90 6.58 17.04
CA LEU A 477 11.97 6.15 18.44
C LEU A 477 13.38 5.92 18.97
N MET A 478 13.47 5.97 20.29
CA MET A 478 14.65 5.65 21.07
C MET A 478 14.87 4.13 21.11
N GLN A 479 15.87 3.64 20.38
CA GLN A 479 16.07 2.21 20.10
C GLN A 479 16.73 1.40 21.23
N TYR A 480 16.18 1.44 22.44
CA TYR A 480 16.76 0.79 23.62
C TYR A 480 17.06 -0.69 23.42
N TYR A 481 16.04 -1.45 23.01
CA TYR A 481 16.11 -2.91 22.91
C TYR A 481 17.11 -3.44 21.89
N ILE A 482 17.57 -2.60 20.96
CA ILE A 482 18.51 -2.99 19.89
C ILE A 482 19.93 -3.07 20.42
N TYR A 483 20.26 -2.15 21.31
CA TYR A 483 21.57 -2.08 21.94
C TYR A 483 21.60 -2.91 23.22
N TYR A 484 20.44 -3.25 23.79
CA TYR A 484 20.34 -3.94 25.06
C TYR A 484 20.79 -5.40 25.02
N LYS A 485 21.82 -5.71 25.82
CA LYS A 485 22.29 -7.07 26.15
C LYS A 485 21.97 -7.37 27.60
N SER A 486 21.02 -8.27 27.84
CA SER A 486 20.60 -8.67 29.19
C SER A 486 21.66 -9.47 29.93
N ILE A 487 21.75 -9.23 31.24
CA ILE A 487 22.51 -10.05 32.19
C ILE A 487 21.59 -11.14 32.75
N THR A 488 22.05 -12.39 32.72
CA THR A 488 21.36 -13.50 33.38
C THR A 488 21.54 -13.42 34.89
N ILE A 489 20.44 -13.36 35.64
CA ILE A 489 20.44 -13.34 37.10
C ILE A 489 20.09 -14.70 37.67
N THR A 490 21.03 -15.26 38.43
CA THR A 490 20.96 -16.59 39.08
C THR A 490 20.00 -16.62 40.27
N ASN A 491 19.91 -15.54 41.05
CA ASN A 491 19.08 -15.46 42.27
C ASN A 491 17.57 -15.21 42.02
N GLY A 492 17.14 -15.17 40.75
CA GLY A 492 15.77 -14.87 40.34
C GLY A 492 15.47 -13.37 40.33
N VAL A 493 15.16 -12.84 39.14
CA VAL A 493 14.85 -11.41 38.92
C VAL A 493 13.63 -10.95 39.73
N ALA A 494 12.60 -11.78 39.84
CA ALA A 494 11.38 -11.45 40.58
C ALA A 494 11.67 -11.11 42.05
N LYS A 495 12.54 -11.90 42.71
CA LYS A 495 12.93 -11.67 44.09
C LYS A 495 13.68 -10.35 44.28
N ILE A 496 14.56 -10.00 43.34
CA ILE A 496 15.28 -8.71 43.37
C ILE A 496 14.28 -7.56 43.20
N ALA A 497 13.34 -7.70 42.26
CA ALA A 497 12.33 -6.69 42.00
C ALA A 497 11.45 -6.44 43.21
N ASP A 498 10.93 -7.51 43.85
CA ASP A 498 10.16 -7.41 45.08
C ASP A 498 10.90 -6.61 46.16
N LEU A 499 12.18 -6.94 46.39
CA LEU A 499 12.99 -6.29 47.42
C LEU A 499 13.30 -4.84 47.07
N PHE A 500 13.66 -4.56 45.82
CA PHE A 500 13.98 -3.22 45.33
C PHE A 500 12.77 -2.29 45.42
N PHE A 501 11.62 -2.69 44.86
CA PHE A 501 10.42 -1.85 44.83
C PHE A 501 9.75 -1.71 46.22
N CYS A 502 9.81 -2.73 47.08
CA CYS A 502 9.33 -2.60 48.47
C CYS A 502 10.21 -1.70 49.35
N GLY A 503 11.46 -1.45 48.93
CA GLY A 503 12.38 -0.56 49.61
C GLY A 503 12.13 0.91 49.31
N LEU A 504 11.35 1.22 48.26
CA LEU A 504 11.18 2.60 47.82
C LEU A 504 10.46 3.47 48.86
N LYS A 505 11.00 4.66 49.10
CA LYS A 505 10.41 5.67 49.98
C LYS A 505 10.04 6.92 49.19
N LYS A 506 8.85 7.43 49.46
CA LYS A 506 8.40 8.70 48.87
C LYS A 506 9.32 9.83 49.34
N ASN A 507 9.97 10.49 48.39
CA ASN A 507 10.85 11.62 48.68
C ASN A 507 10.79 12.67 47.55
N THR A 508 9.72 13.46 47.55
CA THR A 508 9.46 14.49 46.54
C THR A 508 10.54 15.58 46.49
N LEU A 509 11.11 15.94 47.64
CA LEU A 509 12.14 16.98 47.74
C LEU A 509 13.46 16.54 47.09
N ALA A 510 13.88 15.28 47.31
CA ALA A 510 15.04 14.72 46.64
C ALA A 510 14.83 14.62 45.13
N THR A 511 13.63 14.19 44.69
CA THR A 511 13.27 14.14 43.27
C THR A 511 13.49 15.48 42.58
N PHE A 512 12.98 16.55 43.17
CA PHE A 512 13.18 17.90 42.64
C PHE A 512 14.66 18.28 42.49
N THR A 513 15.47 17.98 43.50
CA THR A 513 16.91 18.33 43.52
C THR A 513 17.70 17.53 42.48
N ASP A 514 17.38 16.24 42.36
CA ASP A 514 18.13 15.30 41.53
C ASP A 514 17.76 15.39 40.05
N TRP A 515 16.54 15.80 39.71
CA TRP A 515 16.13 15.99 38.31
C TRP A 515 16.95 17.05 37.58
N LYS A 516 17.50 18.03 38.31
CA LYS A 516 18.43 19.02 37.74
C LYS A 516 19.83 18.46 37.46
N ARG A 517 20.18 17.32 38.06
CA ARG A 517 21.52 16.71 38.01
C ARG A 517 21.63 15.55 37.01
N LYS A 518 20.49 15.08 36.49
CA LYS A 518 20.41 13.97 35.53
C LYS A 518 19.60 14.38 34.31
N ILE A 519 19.85 13.70 33.19
CA ILE A 519 19.05 13.92 31.98
C ILE A 519 17.82 13.02 32.05
N VAL A 520 16.65 13.64 32.15
CA VAL A 520 15.37 12.94 32.11
C VAL A 520 14.73 13.20 30.75
N VAL A 521 14.32 12.14 30.07
CA VAL A 521 13.72 12.20 28.74
C VAL A 521 12.40 11.43 28.75
N TYR A 522 11.33 12.06 28.30
CA TYR A 522 10.02 11.42 28.13
C TYR A 522 9.63 11.41 26.64
N ASN A 523 9.39 10.24 26.06
CA ASN A 523 9.08 10.07 24.63
C ASN A 523 9.98 10.96 23.72
N GLN A 524 11.30 10.89 23.94
CA GLN A 524 12.34 11.68 23.24
C GLN A 524 12.36 13.19 23.51
N LYS A 525 11.54 13.73 24.41
CA LYS A 525 11.63 15.13 24.85
C LYS A 525 12.44 15.23 26.13
N ILE A 526 13.46 16.08 26.16
CA ILE A 526 14.24 16.35 27.38
C ILE A 526 13.36 17.16 28.34
N ILE A 527 13.10 16.62 29.53
CA ILE A 527 12.23 17.25 30.54
C ILE A 527 13.00 17.78 31.78
N SER A 528 14.28 17.45 31.91
CA SER A 528 15.13 17.87 33.03
C SER A 528 15.67 19.31 32.92
N LYS A 529 15.27 20.11 31.92
CA LYS A 529 15.67 21.52 31.76
C LYS A 529 14.79 22.46 32.60
N SER A 530 15.38 23.52 33.16
CA SER A 530 14.64 24.59 33.84
C SER A 530 13.63 25.28 32.92
N CYS A 531 12.49 25.69 33.48
CA CYS A 531 11.21 26.02 32.85
C CYS A 531 11.22 27.19 31.82
N ASN A 532 11.93 27.06 30.70
CA ASN A 532 11.88 28.03 29.61
C ASN A 532 10.94 27.61 28.45
N LYS A 533 10.08 26.60 28.67
CA LYS A 533 9.07 26.06 27.71
C LYS A 533 9.59 25.57 26.36
N ASN A 534 10.86 25.79 26.02
CA ASN A 534 11.50 25.29 24.81
C ASN A 534 11.99 23.86 25.05
N PHE A 535 11.34 22.90 24.40
CA PHE A 535 11.69 21.49 24.50
C PHE A 535 12.81 21.16 23.51
N GLU A 536 13.88 20.53 24.01
CA GLU A 536 14.89 19.92 23.14
C GLU A 536 14.54 18.46 22.87
N GLU A 537 14.68 18.07 21.61
CA GLU A 537 14.51 16.67 21.19
C GLU A 537 15.79 15.88 21.41
N PHE A 538 15.64 14.66 21.92
CA PHE A 538 16.69 13.68 22.09
C PHE A 538 16.58 12.61 21.00
N ASN A 539 17.43 12.74 19.98
CA ASN A 539 17.24 12.02 18.72
C ASN A 539 17.72 10.55 18.73
N SER A 540 18.58 10.12 19.67
CA SER A 540 19.10 8.73 19.70
C SER A 540 19.88 8.39 20.98
N LEU A 541 19.79 7.13 21.45
CA LEU A 541 20.63 6.60 22.55
C LEU A 541 22.13 6.61 22.24
N LYS A 542 22.52 6.63 20.96
CA LYS A 542 23.94 6.77 20.60
C LYS A 542 24.51 8.14 21.00
N ASN A 543 23.66 9.14 21.18
CA ASN A 543 24.06 10.49 21.53
C ASN A 543 24.25 10.71 23.03
N ILE A 544 24.10 9.66 23.86
CA ILE A 544 24.25 9.75 25.31
C ILE A 544 25.58 10.44 25.68
N ALA A 545 26.70 10.09 25.04
CA ALA A 545 28.01 10.70 25.30
C ALA A 545 28.11 12.20 24.94
N ASN A 546 27.24 12.71 24.05
CA ASN A 546 27.25 14.11 23.62
C ASN A 546 26.51 15.02 24.59
N TYR A 547 25.61 14.47 25.40
CA TYR A 547 24.89 15.22 26.43
C TYR A 547 25.58 14.99 27.78
N LYS A 548 26.65 15.73 28.05
CA LYS A 548 27.32 15.70 29.36
C LYS A 548 26.42 16.31 30.43
N THR A 549 26.48 15.75 31.63
CA THR A 549 25.80 16.29 32.82
C THR A 549 26.19 17.74 33.03
N PHE A 550 25.19 18.59 33.24
CA PHE A 550 25.37 20.03 33.36
C PHE A 550 26.27 20.38 34.54
N GLU A 551 27.24 21.27 34.32
CA GLU A 551 27.97 21.90 35.41
C GLU A 551 26.96 22.62 36.32
N SER A 552 27.11 22.43 37.62
CA SER A 552 26.17 22.86 38.68
C SER A 552 26.04 24.38 38.85
N ASN A 553 26.38 25.16 37.83
CA ASN A 553 26.52 26.61 37.90
C ASN A 553 25.42 27.28 37.08
N GLN A 554 24.38 27.74 37.79
CA GLN A 554 23.97 29.15 37.90
C GLN A 554 22.45 29.29 38.10
N ASN A 555 22.13 30.05 39.14
CA ASN A 555 20.81 30.50 39.60
C ASN A 555 19.89 29.44 40.18
N ARG A 556 19.98 29.32 41.51
CA ARG A 556 18.94 28.81 42.42
C ARG A 556 17.66 29.65 42.29
N VAL A 557 16.96 29.57 41.17
CA VAL A 557 15.54 29.92 41.16
C VAL A 557 14.83 28.81 41.92
N LEU A 558 14.27 29.17 43.08
CA LEU A 558 13.38 28.32 43.87
C LEU A 558 12.12 28.07 43.03
N ILE A 559 12.13 26.99 42.27
CA ILE A 559 10.96 26.51 41.54
C ILE A 559 10.17 25.66 42.54
N HIS A 560 8.93 26.07 42.84
CA HIS A 560 8.03 25.32 43.73
C HIS A 560 7.69 23.95 43.14
N ASN A 561 7.37 22.95 43.99
CA ASN A 561 6.98 21.60 43.57
C ASN A 561 5.87 21.59 42.49
N ASP A 562 4.92 22.51 42.61
CA ASP A 562 3.81 22.66 41.66
C ASP A 562 4.28 23.08 40.27
N ALA A 563 5.38 23.84 40.17
CA ALA A 563 5.94 24.24 38.90
C ALA A 563 6.70 23.09 38.20
N LEU A 564 7.36 22.19 38.95
CA LEU A 564 7.93 20.96 38.36
C LEU A 564 6.84 19.98 37.92
N LYS A 565 5.79 19.82 38.73
CA LYS A 565 4.63 18.99 38.39
C LYS A 565 3.88 19.52 37.17
N SER A 566 3.59 20.82 37.15
CA SER A 566 2.96 21.50 36.01
C SER A 566 3.83 21.44 34.75
N ASN A 567 5.16 21.56 34.88
CA ASN A 567 6.07 21.34 33.76
C ASN A 567 5.97 19.90 33.24
N LEU A 568 6.05 18.89 34.12
CA LEU A 568 5.91 17.49 33.72
C LEU A 568 4.56 17.22 33.02
N GLU A 569 3.45 17.70 33.57
CA GLU A 569 2.11 17.61 32.97
C GLU A 569 2.07 18.27 31.58
N SER A 570 2.64 19.47 31.46
CA SER A 570 2.68 20.22 30.20
C SER A 570 3.54 19.55 29.13
N VAL A 571 4.73 19.04 29.49
CA VAL A 571 5.65 18.43 28.50
C VAL A 571 5.14 17.08 28.04
N THR A 572 4.62 16.29 28.98
CA THR A 572 4.17 14.92 28.73
C THR A 572 2.80 14.87 28.06
N GLN A 573 1.99 15.95 28.20
CA GLN A 573 0.58 15.98 27.81
C GLN A 573 -0.21 14.79 28.39
N ASN A 574 0.24 14.26 29.53
CA ASN A 574 -0.27 13.03 30.10
C ASN A 574 -1.33 13.33 31.15
N CYS A 575 -2.54 12.80 30.97
CA CYS A 575 -3.65 12.95 31.93
C CYS A 575 -3.57 11.98 33.12
N ASP A 576 -2.55 11.12 33.17
CA ASP A 576 -2.39 10.10 34.20
C ASP A 576 -1.74 10.66 35.47
N ALA A 577 -2.57 11.12 36.39
CA ALA A 577 -2.13 11.71 37.66
C ALA A 577 -1.28 10.74 38.53
N ILE A 578 -1.49 9.43 38.41
CA ILE A 578 -0.76 8.41 39.19
C ILE A 578 0.66 8.31 38.66
N PHE A 579 0.84 8.28 37.34
CA PHE A 579 2.16 8.32 36.72
C PHE A 579 2.94 9.58 37.11
N ILE A 580 2.27 10.75 37.06
CA ILE A 580 2.86 12.03 37.47
C ILE A 580 3.31 11.96 38.93
N ASN A 581 2.46 11.47 39.83
CA ASN A 581 2.81 11.30 41.25
C ASN A 581 3.97 10.31 41.45
N PHE A 582 4.00 9.19 40.73
CA PHE A 582 5.12 8.25 40.80
C PHE A 582 6.44 8.92 40.42
N CYS A 583 6.44 9.70 39.33
CA CYS A 583 7.62 10.44 38.89
C CYS A 583 8.07 11.46 39.92
N MET A 584 7.15 12.18 40.54
CA MET A 584 7.44 13.16 41.58
C MET A 584 7.93 12.51 42.89
N ASP A 585 7.40 11.34 43.26
CA ASP A 585 7.66 10.74 44.56
C ASP A 585 8.90 9.85 44.59
N PHE A 586 9.18 9.11 43.50
CA PHE A 586 10.19 8.06 43.50
C PHE A 586 11.33 8.26 42.52
N CYS A 587 11.21 9.09 41.49
CA CYS A 587 12.28 9.25 40.50
C CYS A 587 13.44 10.13 41.00
N ASN A 588 14.05 9.83 42.15
CA ASN A 588 15.25 10.50 42.67
C ASN A 588 16.45 9.55 42.72
N GLN A 589 17.63 10.04 43.11
CA GLN A 589 18.86 9.26 43.13
C GLN A 589 18.85 8.14 44.18
N ASN A 590 18.28 8.41 45.36
CA ASN A 590 18.28 7.46 46.48
C ASN A 590 17.30 6.30 46.27
N GLU A 591 16.34 6.47 45.37
CA GLU A 591 15.27 5.52 45.12
C GLU A 591 15.54 4.73 43.81
N ILE A 592 15.38 5.39 42.65
CA ILE A 592 15.51 4.72 41.34
C ILE A 592 16.96 4.35 40.98
N PHE A 593 17.94 5.09 41.48
CA PHE A 593 19.36 4.83 41.20
C PHE A 593 20.10 4.20 42.39
N ASN A 594 19.41 3.70 43.41
CA ASN A 594 20.02 3.20 44.65
C ASN A 594 21.04 2.07 44.44
N LEU A 595 20.87 1.27 43.37
CA LEU A 595 21.82 0.21 43.03
C LEU A 595 23.24 0.72 42.73
N GLU A 596 23.39 2.00 42.39
CA GLU A 596 24.69 2.69 42.29
C GLU A 596 25.52 2.52 43.56
N ILE A 597 24.91 2.69 44.74
CA ILE A 597 25.59 2.64 46.04
C ILE A 597 26.14 1.23 46.29
N PHE A 598 25.33 0.22 46.01
CA PHE A 598 25.74 -1.18 46.14
C PHE A 598 26.84 -1.52 45.14
N LEU A 599 26.68 -1.15 43.87
CA LEU A 599 27.64 -1.48 42.82
C LEU A 599 28.99 -0.82 43.09
N ASP A 600 29.03 0.45 43.48
CA ASP A 600 30.28 1.15 43.81
C ASP A 600 30.98 0.48 45.00
N SER A 601 30.23 0.19 46.07
CA SER A 601 30.76 -0.47 47.27
C SER A 601 31.29 -1.88 46.97
N TYR A 602 30.51 -2.68 46.23
CA TYR A 602 30.90 -4.05 45.87
C TYR A 602 32.15 -4.08 44.99
N MET A 603 32.23 -3.17 44.01
CA MET A 603 33.40 -3.05 43.12
C MET A 603 34.64 -2.60 43.88
N ALA A 604 34.50 -1.65 44.80
CA ALA A 604 35.60 -1.16 45.63
C ALA A 604 36.13 -2.25 46.57
N SER A 605 35.23 -2.98 47.25
CA SER A 605 35.62 -3.99 48.24
C SER A 605 36.18 -5.27 47.62
N ASN A 606 35.61 -5.76 46.51
CA ASN A 606 35.99 -7.07 45.96
C ASN A 606 37.02 -6.98 44.83
N TYR A 607 37.03 -5.89 44.08
CA TYR A 607 37.89 -5.74 42.90
C TYR A 607 38.83 -4.53 42.99
N TYR A 608 38.75 -3.74 44.06
CA TYR A 608 39.52 -2.50 44.23
C TYR A 608 39.35 -1.53 43.06
N ILE A 609 38.16 -1.52 42.45
CA ILE A 609 37.79 -0.65 41.33
C ILE A 609 36.71 0.30 41.81
N LYS A 610 36.88 1.60 41.54
CA LYS A 610 35.85 2.61 41.69
C LYS A 610 35.34 3.04 40.32
N LEU A 611 34.02 3.02 40.13
CA LEU A 611 33.37 3.42 38.88
C LEU A 611 32.84 4.86 38.99
N ASP A 612 32.86 5.60 37.88
CA ASP A 612 32.34 6.96 37.84
C ASP A 612 30.84 6.98 37.48
N PHE A 613 29.97 7.05 38.49
CA PHE A 613 28.51 7.08 38.31
C PHE A 613 27.93 8.49 38.04
N SER A 614 28.78 9.50 37.81
CA SER A 614 28.33 10.88 37.60
C SER A 614 27.41 11.03 36.38
N MET A 615 27.64 10.27 35.30
CA MET A 615 26.84 10.35 34.08
C MET A 615 25.69 9.34 34.09
N LYS A 616 24.46 9.83 34.35
CA LYS A 616 23.25 9.02 34.37
C LYS A 616 22.05 9.65 33.67
N TYR A 617 21.25 8.79 33.06
CA TYR A 617 20.11 9.14 32.21
C TYR A 617 18.88 8.35 32.66
N LEU A 618 17.72 9.00 32.65
CA LEU A 618 16.43 8.38 32.86
C LEU A 618 15.56 8.58 31.63
N PHE A 619 15.25 7.50 30.93
CA PHE A 619 14.33 7.52 29.81
C PHE A 619 13.01 6.92 30.24
N ILE A 620 11.92 7.58 29.85
CA ILE A 620 10.56 7.19 30.15
C ILE A 620 9.79 7.14 28.82
N GLU A 621 9.29 5.96 28.47
CA GLU A 621 8.48 5.77 27.25
C GLU A 621 7.07 5.34 27.64
N LYS A 622 6.05 6.08 27.18
CA LYS A 622 4.65 5.67 27.35
C LYS A 622 4.34 4.55 26.36
N THR A 623 4.19 3.33 26.85
CA THR A 623 3.94 2.16 26.01
C THR A 623 2.46 1.96 25.78
N LYS A 624 1.57 2.16 26.76
CA LYS A 624 0.10 2.08 26.60
C LYS A 624 -0.63 3.12 27.45
N SER A 625 -1.96 3.13 27.38
CA SER A 625 -2.75 3.84 28.39
C SER A 625 -2.41 3.25 29.76
N HIS A 626 -1.91 4.09 30.67
CA HIS A 626 -1.48 3.70 32.01
C HIS A 626 -0.27 2.73 32.08
N GLU A 627 0.56 2.64 31.03
CA GLU A 627 1.75 1.77 31.03
C GLU A 627 2.98 2.54 30.54
N TYR A 628 4.07 2.51 31.32
CA TYR A 628 5.28 3.31 31.12
C TYR A 628 6.53 2.47 31.32
N LEU A 629 7.41 2.45 30.32
CA LEU A 629 8.72 1.82 30.39
C LEU A 629 9.74 2.82 30.94
N PHE A 630 10.37 2.46 32.05
CA PHE A 630 11.48 3.20 32.64
C PHE A 630 12.80 2.53 32.28
N ILE A 631 13.76 3.32 31.79
CA ILE A 631 15.10 2.87 31.43
C ILE A 631 16.10 3.80 32.10
N CYS A 632 16.86 3.25 33.04
CA CYS A 632 17.97 3.90 33.71
C CYS A 632 19.28 3.50 33.04
N ILE A 633 20.13 4.47 32.72
CA ILE A 633 21.44 4.22 32.09
C ILE A 633 22.53 4.94 32.89
N HIS A 634 23.57 4.21 33.24
CA HIS A 634 24.83 4.71 33.77
C HIS A 634 25.91 4.60 32.70
N LEU A 635 26.55 5.72 32.37
CA LEU A 635 27.64 5.80 31.39
C LEU A 635 28.98 5.87 32.13
N PHE A 636 29.78 4.82 32.03
CA PHE A 636 31.14 4.80 32.55
C PHE A 636 32.12 5.13 31.41
N GLU A 637 32.81 6.26 31.53
CA GLU A 637 33.91 6.65 30.62
C GLU A 637 35.28 6.34 31.22
N ASN A 638 35.37 6.30 32.56
CA ASN A 638 36.61 6.11 33.29
C ASN A 638 36.39 5.22 34.52
N TYR A 639 37.46 4.61 35.03
CA TYR A 639 37.49 3.92 36.31
C TYR A 639 38.77 4.23 37.09
N GLN A 640 38.80 3.99 38.39
CA GLN A 640 39.97 4.18 39.24
C GLN A 640 40.32 2.88 39.97
N ILE A 641 41.62 2.57 40.09
CA ILE A 641 42.12 1.41 40.85
C ILE A 641 42.57 1.89 42.23
N LEU A 642 41.90 1.45 43.29
CA LEU A 642 42.07 1.99 44.64
C LEU A 642 43.39 1.58 45.33
N ASN A 643 44.03 0.49 44.90
CA ASN A 643 45.26 -0.03 45.53
C ASN A 643 46.57 0.58 45.00
N LYS A 644 46.51 1.65 44.20
CA LYS A 644 47.70 2.36 43.71
C LYS A 644 47.80 3.75 44.36
N SER A 645 48.95 4.04 44.98
CA SER A 645 49.25 5.28 45.70
C SER A 645 49.14 6.55 44.84
N ASN A 646 49.23 6.43 43.51
CA ASN A 646 48.98 7.50 42.53
C ASN A 646 47.86 7.10 41.53
N SER A 647 46.71 6.64 42.01
CA SER A 647 45.64 6.16 41.13
C SER A 647 44.95 7.29 40.36
N SER A 648 45.45 7.58 39.17
CA SER A 648 44.74 8.41 38.19
C SER A 648 43.52 7.68 37.62
N LYS A 649 42.51 8.44 37.19
CA LYS A 649 41.37 7.89 36.43
C LYS A 649 41.89 7.27 35.13
N VAL A 650 41.61 5.99 34.91
CA VAL A 650 41.90 5.28 33.67
C VAL A 650 40.72 5.44 32.73
N LYS A 651 40.96 6.00 31.56
CA LYS A 651 39.96 6.15 30.51
C LYS A 651 39.70 4.81 29.82
N LEU A 652 38.43 4.47 29.63
CA LEU A 652 38.02 3.31 28.86
C LEU A 652 38.17 3.60 27.37
N GLU A 653 38.57 2.59 26.61
CA GLU A 653 38.65 2.67 25.14
C GLU A 653 37.24 2.72 24.54
N ASN A 654 36.29 2.04 25.18
CA ASN A 654 34.87 2.21 24.92
C ASN A 654 34.07 2.45 26.20
N ASN A 655 33.18 3.44 26.15
CA ASN A 655 32.28 3.72 27.24
C ASN A 655 31.38 2.51 27.55
N ILE A 656 31.24 2.16 28.83
CA ILE A 656 30.34 1.10 29.26
C ILE A 656 29.01 1.72 29.66
N CYS A 657 27.93 1.33 28.98
CA CYS A 657 26.58 1.75 29.30
C CYS A 657 25.86 0.65 30.09
N PHE A 658 25.91 0.71 31.42
CA PHE A 658 25.14 -0.19 32.26
C PHE A 658 23.70 0.31 32.39
N THR A 659 22.73 -0.60 32.38
CA THR A 659 21.32 -0.22 32.36
C THR A 659 20.43 -1.13 33.21
N MET A 660 19.43 -0.51 33.82
CA MET A 660 18.31 -1.14 34.50
C MET A 660 17.02 -0.66 33.83
N SER A 661 16.08 -1.56 33.51
CA SER A 661 14.76 -1.18 33.01
C SER A 661 13.64 -1.86 33.78
N PHE A 662 12.46 -1.25 33.84
CA PHE A 662 11.24 -1.86 34.37
C PHE A 662 10.00 -1.18 33.79
N THR A 663 8.86 -1.85 33.86
CA THR A 663 7.56 -1.31 33.43
C THR A 663 6.75 -0.88 34.66
N LEU A 664 6.13 0.30 34.59
CA LEU A 664 5.15 0.80 35.55
C LEU A 664 3.74 0.76 34.92
N ASN A 665 2.79 0.13 35.60
CA ASN A 665 1.37 0.12 35.27
C ASN A 665 0.57 0.88 36.35
N THR A 666 -0.32 1.78 35.92
CA THR A 666 -1.12 2.68 36.76
C THR A 666 -2.64 2.49 36.60
N SER A 667 -3.08 1.48 35.85
CA SER A 667 -4.49 1.29 35.43
C SER A 667 -5.50 1.07 36.56
N GLN A 668 -5.05 0.73 37.77
CA GLN A 668 -5.89 0.40 38.92
C GLN A 668 -5.76 1.37 40.11
N LEU A 669 -5.43 2.63 39.86
CA LEU A 669 -5.17 3.62 40.92
C LEU A 669 -4.03 3.22 41.88
N LYS A 670 -3.14 2.32 41.43
CA LYS A 670 -2.02 1.76 42.20
C LYS A 670 -0.77 1.74 41.34
N TYR A 671 0.38 1.72 42.00
CA TYR A 671 1.67 1.46 41.35
C TYR A 671 1.89 -0.05 41.24
N GLN A 672 1.93 -0.57 40.02
CA GLN A 672 2.34 -1.95 39.74
C GLN A 672 3.61 -1.91 38.89
N THR A 673 4.67 -2.59 39.33
CA THR A 673 5.91 -2.70 38.55
C THR A 673 6.09 -4.13 38.04
N SER A 674 6.68 -4.26 36.85
CA SER A 674 6.94 -5.55 36.19
C SER A 674 8.20 -5.45 35.32
N ASP A 675 8.64 -6.59 34.77
CA ASP A 675 9.70 -6.67 33.75
C ASP A 675 11.03 -5.99 34.14
N LEU A 676 11.40 -6.04 35.42
CA LEU A 676 12.71 -5.57 35.87
C LEU A 676 13.81 -6.34 35.10
N SER A 677 14.76 -5.62 34.52
CA SER A 677 15.86 -6.23 33.79
C SER A 677 17.15 -5.42 33.94
N PHE A 678 18.29 -6.10 33.87
CA PHE A 678 19.63 -5.51 33.99
C PHE A 678 20.48 -5.91 32.80
N GLY A 679 21.29 -4.99 32.30
CA GLY A 679 22.09 -5.27 31.11
C GLY A 679 23.07 -4.18 30.75
N PHE A 680 23.60 -4.30 29.54
CA PHE A 680 24.48 -3.30 28.94
C PHE A 680 23.90 -2.83 27.60
N LEU A 681 24.09 -1.56 27.27
CA LEU A 681 23.93 -1.10 25.89
C LEU A 681 25.23 -1.30 25.11
N ASP A 682 25.13 -1.99 23.99
CA ASP A 682 26.24 -2.27 23.09
C ASP A 682 26.01 -1.60 21.73
N PHE A 683 26.75 -0.53 21.47
CA PHE A 683 26.60 0.29 20.26
C PHE A 683 27.48 -0.16 19.09
N THR A 684 28.47 -1.02 19.34
CA THR A 684 29.42 -1.51 18.34
C THR A 684 29.07 -2.93 17.90
N LYS A 685 29.22 -3.21 16.60
CA LYS A 685 29.02 -4.57 16.04
C LYS A 685 30.31 -5.39 15.98
N THR A 686 31.44 -4.77 16.29
CA THR A 686 32.75 -5.38 16.19
C THR A 686 33.03 -6.20 17.45
N ASN A 687 33.42 -7.47 17.28
CA ASN A 687 33.91 -8.36 18.35
C ASN A 687 35.29 -7.92 18.89
N ILE A 688 35.59 -6.61 18.90
CA ILE A 688 36.82 -6.10 19.48
C ILE A 688 36.61 -6.13 20.98
N ASN A 689 37.21 -7.13 21.62
CA ASN A 689 37.06 -7.40 23.03
C ASN A 689 38.14 -6.61 23.78
N TYR A 690 37.77 -5.46 24.32
CA TYR A 690 38.68 -4.67 25.14
C TYR A 690 38.79 -5.31 26.54
N PRO A 691 39.99 -5.69 27.00
CA PRO A 691 40.15 -6.49 28.21
C PRO A 691 39.59 -5.83 29.47
N ASN A 692 39.78 -4.51 29.63
CA ASN A 692 39.35 -3.77 30.81
C ASN A 692 37.84 -3.65 30.89
N GLU A 693 37.19 -3.37 29.76
CA GLU A 693 35.75 -3.24 29.63
C GLU A 693 35.06 -4.58 29.86
N SER A 694 35.62 -5.65 29.30
CA SER A 694 35.16 -7.02 29.52
C SER A 694 35.25 -7.41 31.00
N LEU A 695 36.36 -7.06 31.66
CA LEU A 695 36.55 -7.29 33.08
C LEU A 695 35.52 -6.52 33.92
N ILE A 696 35.31 -5.22 33.67
CA ILE A 696 34.34 -4.41 34.39
C ILE A 696 32.91 -4.95 34.18
N LYS A 697 32.52 -5.27 32.94
CA LYS A 697 31.21 -5.86 32.62
C LYS A 697 31.00 -7.20 33.36
N LYS A 698 32.03 -8.05 33.42
CA LYS A 698 32.00 -9.30 34.17
C LYS A 698 31.85 -9.05 35.67
N ASN A 699 32.57 -8.10 36.23
CA ASN A 699 32.54 -7.79 37.66
C ASN A 699 31.18 -7.19 38.09
N LEU A 700 30.58 -6.32 37.27
CA LEU A 700 29.21 -5.84 37.46
C LEU A 700 28.19 -6.98 37.38
N THR A 701 28.37 -7.90 36.44
CA THR A 701 27.53 -9.11 36.33
C THR A 701 27.64 -10.00 37.56
N ASN A 702 28.84 -10.15 38.12
CA ASN A 702 29.06 -10.88 39.36
C ASN A 702 28.38 -10.18 40.55
N ALA A 703 28.47 -8.86 40.64
CA ALA A 703 27.81 -8.07 41.69
C ALA A 703 26.29 -8.28 41.69
N LEU A 704 25.65 -8.31 40.52
CA LEU A 704 24.21 -8.57 40.41
C LEU A 704 23.80 -10.00 40.76
N ASN A 705 24.74 -10.95 40.64
CA ASN A 705 24.54 -12.35 40.98
C ASN A 705 24.96 -12.69 42.42
N SER A 706 25.46 -11.70 43.16
CA SER A 706 26.01 -11.91 44.48
C SER A 706 24.92 -12.05 45.54
N LYS A 707 25.23 -12.69 46.67
CA LYS A 707 24.30 -12.80 47.81
C LYS A 707 24.20 -11.46 48.56
N GLU A 708 25.26 -10.65 48.47
CA GLU A 708 25.41 -9.33 49.06
C GLU A 708 24.38 -8.35 48.48
N LEU A 709 24.00 -8.47 47.20
CA LEU A 709 22.91 -7.67 46.62
C LEU A 709 21.59 -7.90 47.35
N ILE A 710 21.26 -9.17 47.62
CA ILE A 710 20.02 -9.51 48.34
C ILE A 710 20.07 -8.97 49.77
N GLN A 711 21.21 -9.08 50.44
CA GLN A 711 21.41 -8.53 51.78
C GLN A 711 21.28 -7.01 51.81
N PHE A 712 21.87 -6.31 50.83
CA PHE A 712 21.76 -4.87 50.67
C PHE A 712 20.31 -4.43 50.45
N LEU A 713 19.58 -5.11 49.57
CA LEU A 713 18.16 -4.77 49.34
C LEU A 713 17.27 -5.13 50.54
N GLN A 714 17.63 -6.13 51.34
CA GLN A 714 16.92 -6.49 52.57
C GLN A 714 17.17 -5.50 53.70
N SER A 715 18.39 -4.96 53.86
CA SER A 715 18.70 -3.98 54.90
C SER A 715 17.98 -2.64 54.67
N GLY A 716 17.60 -2.35 53.43
CA GLY A 716 16.74 -1.21 53.08
C GLY A 716 15.28 -1.33 53.53
N LYS A 717 14.81 -2.51 53.97
CA LYS A 717 13.42 -2.70 54.42
C LYS A 717 13.16 -2.03 55.78
N SER A 718 12.46 -0.90 55.78
CA SER A 718 11.90 -0.32 57.00
C SER A 718 10.52 -0.90 57.32
N LYS A 719 10.23 -1.15 58.61
CA LYS A 719 8.87 -1.41 59.10
C LYS A 719 8.00 -0.18 58.81
N GLY A 720 7.15 -0.24 57.78
CA GLY A 720 6.24 0.85 57.40
C GLY A 720 6.24 1.25 55.92
N SER A 721 7.00 0.60 55.03
CA SER A 721 6.94 0.92 53.59
C SER A 721 5.63 0.47 52.94
N GLN A 722 5.03 1.34 52.12
CA GLN A 722 3.91 0.98 51.27
C GLN A 722 4.40 -0.04 50.23
N ARG A 723 3.78 -1.21 50.18
CA ARG A 723 4.06 -2.23 49.17
C ARG A 723 3.70 -1.67 47.79
N VAL A 724 4.70 -1.25 47.02
CA VAL A 724 4.61 -1.19 45.56
C VAL A 724 4.65 -2.65 45.10
N PHE A 725 3.49 -3.26 44.96
CA PHE A 725 3.38 -4.69 44.65
C PHE A 725 3.94 -4.93 43.25
N TYR A 726 5.02 -5.69 43.18
CA TYR A 726 5.53 -6.29 41.95
C TYR A 726 4.67 -7.55 41.67
N THR A 727 4.27 -7.76 40.41
CA THR A 727 3.45 -8.89 39.96
C THR A 727 4.16 -9.69 38.90
#